data_AF-A0A021WX31-F1
#
_entry.id   AF-A0A021WX31-F1
#
_cell.length_a   1.000
_cell.length_b   1.000
_cell.length_c   1.000
_cell.angle_alpha   90.00
_cell.angle_beta   90.00
_cell.angle_gamma   90.00
#
_symmetry.space_group_name_H-M   'P 1'
#
loop_
_entity.id
_entity.type
_entity.pdbx_description
1 polymer ?
#
loop_
_entity_poly.entity_id
_entity_poly.type
_entity_poly.pdbx_seq_one_letter_code
_entity_poly.pdbx_strand_id
1 'polypeptide(L)'
;MADDQASGPLSLARNESIFRNDILPDYLPDTIRPAARPRMILLGGQPGAGKTAVLIASHTELEQSGPTIRIVGDELRTYHPQFRAFQKQDPETASQFTQADAGRWTEKLLAAAAERKVNIVFETTMRTPENVARVIGMARAADYEVEARAVAVNPRLSWQGNHFRFEEMLHAGDPARIPPQHVHDAAVAGLCVSLEKVEAENLVDRVQLRTRGGTVLYDNERGAAGWSPRPEARATLEREQTRPMTRGELQRFSDDWSHVLGRMEERRAPEDRITAVRTRAVEDVNHLLAQRREADGDDGSRRGRSIVQNRADALGMFVELYDNALRDAERRPIGNIEAHAVGRLAQSYVALKLVEAIRDLGLLPADGTIVATRAMVQDKRGSQEFPAAHRLPADLAVETPNGERRRLTEHFDVRLNQVAIDRDVFARTDRLSRMANVVDSWLETAGMRKTLARAANAVASGRMSASAAMSDIVEPGYAAAVALTRQRLERNMALAERTAIATSIVDQRGEPFRAVLDDLRLRTGHLENRARVKSMMEAILDETARHERLDAERRRAAEEFSRGVVDNEGSLGASQALGRSASRADVLVAGRDLPDLSEKEIADRLHGSARLADKRAEIENLSRLVFGNSQAVASSVVSIHDARSGAAAGDDVREGRLGDMAGEGKGWLRGPRPARQSAEAHAPQLAAALADYGHAVDFERHQIVTEHREAQARQRVEIPAPSPKLTEILKSDGHDQVRRLNSEPSLRRELETMTLAISRRLSPADKADLKEGKVARLASSLGATREQAVSLRQVHDQARALQEKAVRQNRELSRTTQLAVRR
;
A
#
# COMPACT_ATOMS: atom_id res chain seq x y z
N MET A 1 18.46 -11.40 -46.24
CA MET A 1 19.31 -12.00 -45.20
C MET A 1 18.36 -12.48 -44.13
N ALA A 2 18.13 -13.79 -44.13
CA ALA A 2 16.93 -14.43 -43.58
C ALA A 2 17.15 -14.97 -42.16
N ASP A 3 16.04 -14.97 -41.42
CA ASP A 3 15.67 -15.79 -40.27
C ASP A 3 16.57 -15.84 -39.04
N ASP A 4 16.25 -14.99 -38.07
CA ASP A 4 16.31 -15.32 -36.64
C ASP A 4 14.97 -14.85 -36.02
N GLN A 5 13.89 -15.60 -36.27
CA GLN A 5 12.67 -15.52 -35.46
C GLN A 5 12.72 -16.59 -34.35
N ALA A 6 12.18 -16.19 -33.19
CA ALA A 6 11.83 -17.00 -32.00
C ALA A 6 12.91 -17.19 -30.92
N SER A 7 12.77 -16.42 -29.82
CA SER A 7 13.22 -16.71 -28.45
C SER A 7 14.46 -17.61 -28.30
N GLY A 8 15.66 -17.04 -28.33
CA GLY A 8 16.91 -17.75 -28.07
C GLY A 8 18.14 -16.82 -28.00
N PRO A 9 19.30 -17.30 -27.49
CA PRO A 9 20.54 -16.54 -27.47
C PRO A 9 21.06 -16.26 -28.90
N LEU A 10 21.77 -15.15 -29.07
CA LEU A 10 22.32 -14.77 -30.38
C LEU A 10 23.26 -15.83 -30.93
N SER A 11 23.32 -15.94 -32.26
CA SER A 11 24.38 -16.69 -32.93
C SER A 11 25.76 -16.18 -32.49
N LEU A 12 26.74 -17.08 -32.37
CA LEU A 12 28.08 -16.73 -31.91
C LEU A 12 28.72 -15.61 -32.74
N ALA A 13 28.50 -15.64 -34.06
CA ALA A 13 28.99 -14.61 -34.98
C ALA A 13 28.34 -13.25 -34.72
N ARG A 14 27.03 -13.21 -34.44
CA ARG A 14 26.33 -11.96 -34.13
C ARG A 14 26.74 -11.41 -32.76
N ASN A 15 26.84 -12.28 -31.75
CA ASN A 15 27.35 -11.92 -30.43
C ASN A 15 28.76 -11.32 -30.53
N GLU A 16 29.65 -11.92 -31.32
CA GLU A 16 31.01 -11.42 -31.55
C GLU A 16 31.03 -10.09 -32.30
N SER A 17 30.17 -9.93 -33.32
CA SER A 17 30.07 -8.68 -34.07
C SER A 17 29.66 -7.51 -33.18
N ILE A 18 28.65 -7.68 -32.33
CA ILE A 18 28.19 -6.64 -31.39
C ILE A 18 29.29 -6.31 -30.37
N PHE A 19 30.01 -7.34 -29.89
CA PHE A 19 31.12 -7.12 -28.97
C PHE A 19 32.21 -6.23 -29.59
N ARG A 20 32.67 -6.55 -30.80
CA ARG A 20 33.78 -5.82 -31.44
C ARG A 20 33.39 -4.44 -31.93
N ASN A 21 32.17 -4.27 -32.43
CA ASN A 21 31.77 -3.05 -33.11
C ASN A 21 31.07 -2.04 -32.20
N ASP A 22 30.42 -2.50 -31.11
CA ASP A 22 29.61 -1.65 -30.25
C ASP A 22 30.19 -1.61 -28.81
N ILE A 23 30.28 -2.76 -28.14
CA ILE A 23 30.64 -2.81 -26.71
C ILE A 23 32.11 -2.44 -26.47
N LEU A 24 33.03 -3.01 -27.25
CA LEU A 24 34.45 -2.81 -27.05
C LEU A 24 34.85 -1.33 -27.26
N PRO A 25 34.42 -0.63 -28.34
CA PRO A 25 34.68 0.79 -28.51
C PRO A 25 34.09 1.69 -27.41
N ASP A 26 32.89 1.39 -26.92
CA ASP A 26 32.20 2.20 -25.90
C ASP A 26 32.88 2.14 -24.53
N TYR A 27 33.39 0.98 -24.14
CA TYR A 27 34.06 0.79 -22.84
C TYR A 27 35.58 0.93 -22.92
N LEU A 28 36.20 0.56 -24.04
CA LEU A 28 37.64 0.54 -24.27
C LEU A 28 37.94 1.18 -25.63
N PRO A 29 37.86 2.52 -25.75
CA PRO A 29 38.27 3.21 -26.98
C PRO A 29 39.77 3.02 -27.20
N ASP A 30 40.23 2.98 -28.45
CA ASP A 30 41.64 2.77 -28.79
C ASP A 30 42.58 3.88 -28.27
N THR A 31 42.01 5.00 -27.83
CA THR A 31 42.73 6.11 -27.20
C THR A 31 43.09 5.86 -25.73
N ILE A 32 42.54 4.82 -25.10
CA ILE A 32 42.79 4.54 -23.69
C ILE A 32 44.23 4.06 -23.49
N ARG A 33 44.93 4.69 -22.54
CA ARG A 33 46.33 4.33 -22.24
C ARG A 33 46.40 3.27 -21.14
N PRO A 34 47.41 2.39 -21.15
CA PRO A 34 47.68 1.49 -20.03
C PRO A 34 47.91 2.23 -18.72
N ALA A 35 47.43 1.67 -17.60
CA ALA A 35 47.82 2.08 -16.27
C ALA A 35 49.21 1.52 -15.93
N ALA A 36 50.06 2.31 -15.27
CA ALA A 36 51.42 1.90 -14.92
C ALA A 36 51.46 0.73 -13.93
N ARG A 37 50.47 0.66 -13.03
CA ARG A 37 50.25 -0.43 -12.08
C ARG A 37 48.76 -0.76 -12.11
N PRO A 38 48.32 -1.72 -12.94
CA PRO A 38 46.91 -1.99 -13.12
C PRO A 38 46.30 -2.61 -11.85
N ARG A 39 45.20 -2.03 -11.40
CA ARG A 39 44.43 -2.49 -10.22
C ARG A 39 43.06 -3.00 -10.64
N MET A 40 42.63 -4.09 -10.03
CA MET A 40 41.28 -4.65 -10.20
C MET A 40 40.55 -4.69 -8.86
N ILE A 41 39.42 -3.99 -8.77
CA ILE A 41 38.48 -4.11 -7.65
C ILE A 41 37.33 -5.03 -8.07
N LEU A 42 37.23 -6.19 -7.44
CA LEU A 42 36.11 -7.11 -7.59
C LEU A 42 35.05 -6.77 -6.54
N LEU A 43 33.90 -6.25 -6.97
CA LEU A 43 32.81 -5.85 -6.09
C LEU A 43 31.73 -6.93 -5.99
N GLY A 44 31.59 -7.54 -4.81
CA GLY A 44 30.59 -8.55 -4.47
C GLY A 44 29.39 -8.02 -3.68
N GLY A 45 28.30 -8.79 -3.70
CA GLY A 45 27.07 -8.45 -2.99
C GLY A 45 25.85 -9.04 -3.69
N GLN A 46 24.89 -9.54 -2.92
CA GLN A 46 23.64 -10.05 -3.48
C GLN A 46 22.87 -8.97 -4.25
N PRO A 47 21.98 -9.35 -5.19
CA PRO A 47 21.08 -8.40 -5.84
C PRO A 47 20.28 -7.58 -4.81
N GLY A 48 20.18 -6.27 -5.02
CA GLY A 48 19.47 -5.37 -4.09
C GLY A 48 20.27 -4.92 -2.87
N ALA A 49 21.53 -5.37 -2.68
CA ALA A 49 22.39 -4.92 -1.58
C ALA A 49 22.81 -3.44 -1.66
N GLY A 50 22.60 -2.76 -2.80
CA GLY A 50 22.99 -1.35 -2.99
C GLY A 50 24.45 -1.17 -3.39
N LYS A 51 24.97 -2.05 -4.25
CA LYS A 51 26.37 -2.01 -4.75
C LYS A 51 26.75 -0.72 -5.48
N THR A 52 25.78 -0.02 -6.07
CA THR A 52 26.01 1.17 -6.92
C THR A 52 26.87 2.24 -6.26
N ALA A 53 26.62 2.57 -4.98
CA ALA A 53 27.40 3.59 -4.28
C ALA A 53 28.87 3.19 -4.11
N VAL A 54 29.12 1.92 -3.73
CA VAL A 54 30.47 1.37 -3.58
C VAL A 54 31.17 1.24 -4.94
N LEU A 55 30.41 0.91 -5.98
CA LEU A 55 30.90 0.83 -7.35
C LEU A 55 31.39 2.19 -7.85
N ILE A 56 30.59 3.25 -7.68
CA ILE A 56 30.95 4.63 -8.05
C ILE A 56 32.18 5.08 -7.25
N ALA A 57 32.17 4.90 -5.93
CA ALA A 57 33.30 5.28 -5.08
C ALA A 57 34.61 4.56 -5.47
N SER A 58 34.53 3.27 -5.80
CA SER A 58 35.69 2.47 -6.21
C SER A 58 36.21 2.89 -7.60
N HIS A 59 35.31 3.27 -8.51
CA HIS A 59 35.70 3.80 -9.82
C HIS A 59 36.48 5.10 -9.67
N THR A 60 35.91 6.06 -8.93
CA THR A 60 36.54 7.36 -8.68
C THR A 60 37.89 7.22 -7.97
N GLU A 61 38.04 6.24 -7.07
CA GLU A 61 39.32 5.93 -6.44
C GLU A 61 40.36 5.45 -7.46
N LEU A 62 40.02 4.49 -8.32
CA LEU A 62 40.96 3.97 -9.30
C LEU A 62 41.31 4.98 -10.40
N GLU A 63 40.38 5.85 -10.78
CA GLU A 63 40.61 6.93 -11.75
C GLU A 63 41.74 7.87 -11.34
N GLN A 64 41.96 8.06 -10.03
CA GLN A 64 43.06 8.88 -9.51
C GLN A 64 44.44 8.25 -9.80
N SER A 65 44.49 6.94 -10.02
CA SER A 65 45.72 6.18 -10.25
C SER A 65 45.97 5.83 -11.72
N GLY A 66 44.96 5.99 -12.59
CA GLY A 66 45.09 5.73 -14.02
C GLY A 66 43.74 5.48 -14.72
N PRO A 67 43.77 5.30 -16.04
CA PRO A 67 42.59 5.01 -16.85
C PRO A 67 41.84 3.81 -16.29
N THR A 68 40.56 4.00 -15.99
CA THR A 68 39.72 3.02 -15.30
C THR A 68 38.46 2.74 -16.11
N ILE A 69 38.02 1.49 -16.10
CA ILE A 69 36.71 1.11 -16.60
C ILE A 69 35.87 0.44 -15.52
N ARG A 70 34.55 0.57 -15.66
CA ARG A 70 33.56 -0.10 -14.83
C ARG A 70 32.87 -1.17 -15.66
N ILE A 71 32.89 -2.43 -15.21
CA ILE A 71 32.23 -3.53 -15.88
C ILE A 71 31.03 -3.98 -15.02
N VAL A 72 29.82 -3.77 -15.54
CA VAL A 72 28.56 -4.24 -14.94
C VAL A 72 27.84 -5.10 -15.97
N GLY A 73 27.82 -6.43 -15.77
CA GLY A 73 27.28 -7.36 -16.77
C GLY A 73 25.80 -7.12 -17.10
N ASP A 74 25.04 -6.57 -16.16
CA ASP A 74 23.63 -6.21 -16.38
C ASP A 74 23.45 -5.05 -17.37
N GLU A 75 24.38 -4.09 -17.42
CA GLU A 75 24.33 -2.94 -18.35
C GLU A 75 24.53 -3.38 -19.80
N LEU A 76 25.33 -4.44 -20.03
CA LEU A 76 25.63 -4.97 -21.36
C LEU A 76 24.41 -5.60 -22.06
N ARG A 77 23.33 -5.90 -21.32
CA ARG A 77 22.09 -6.43 -21.93
C ARG A 77 21.44 -5.45 -22.89
N THR A 78 21.66 -4.15 -22.69
CA THR A 78 21.07 -3.09 -23.54
C THR A 78 21.55 -3.13 -24.98
N TYR A 79 22.72 -3.73 -25.23
CA TYR A 79 23.28 -3.97 -26.58
C TYR A 79 22.60 -5.14 -27.31
N HIS A 80 21.78 -5.95 -26.63
CA HIS A 80 21.04 -7.01 -27.30
C HIS A 80 19.96 -6.39 -28.22
N PRO A 81 19.92 -6.73 -29.52
CA PRO A 81 19.02 -6.08 -30.48
C PRO A 81 17.54 -6.15 -30.11
N GLN A 82 17.13 -7.24 -29.45
CA GLN A 82 15.76 -7.46 -28.99
C GLN A 82 15.52 -7.06 -27.52
N PHE A 83 16.49 -6.44 -26.83
CA PHE A 83 16.37 -6.11 -25.41
C PHE A 83 15.09 -5.32 -25.08
N ARG A 84 14.82 -4.26 -25.84
CA ARG A 84 13.60 -3.44 -25.67
C ARG A 84 12.31 -4.21 -25.99
N ALA A 85 12.37 -5.18 -26.91
CA ALA A 85 11.21 -6.00 -27.26
C ALA A 85 10.88 -6.97 -26.11
N PHE A 86 11.90 -7.65 -25.54
CA PHE A 86 11.71 -8.53 -24.39
C PHE A 86 11.21 -7.77 -23.17
N GLN A 87 11.74 -6.58 -22.91
CA GLN A 87 11.27 -5.71 -21.81
C GLN A 87 9.82 -5.28 -21.98
N LYS A 88 9.35 -4.99 -23.21
CA LYS A 88 7.95 -4.65 -23.47
C LYS A 88 7.00 -5.84 -23.35
N GLN A 89 7.48 -7.05 -23.68
CA GLN A 89 6.67 -8.25 -23.63
C GLN A 89 6.43 -8.69 -22.19
N ASP A 90 7.50 -8.81 -21.40
CA ASP A 90 7.44 -9.12 -19.97
C ASP A 90 8.77 -8.75 -19.28
N PRO A 91 8.79 -7.64 -18.51
CA PRO A 91 9.97 -7.22 -17.76
C PRO A 91 10.49 -8.27 -16.78
N GLU A 92 9.62 -9.11 -16.19
CA GLU A 92 10.02 -10.11 -15.19
C GLU A 92 10.83 -11.24 -15.83
N THR A 93 10.45 -11.70 -17.02
CA THR A 93 11.10 -12.83 -17.69
C THR A 93 12.16 -12.42 -18.72
N ALA A 94 12.20 -11.15 -19.16
CA ALA A 94 13.12 -10.65 -20.19
C ALA A 94 14.61 -11.02 -20.00
N SER A 95 15.06 -11.13 -18.75
CA SER A 95 16.47 -11.45 -18.45
C SER A 95 16.90 -12.85 -18.91
N GLN A 96 15.97 -13.82 -18.99
CA GLN A 96 16.27 -15.19 -19.41
C GLN A 96 16.75 -15.25 -20.87
N PHE A 97 16.30 -14.32 -21.71
CA PHE A 97 16.66 -14.26 -23.13
C PHE A 97 17.98 -13.54 -23.40
N THR A 98 18.50 -12.78 -22.44
CA THR A 98 19.68 -11.91 -22.63
C THR A 98 20.86 -12.29 -21.75
N GLN A 99 20.65 -13.15 -20.74
CA GLN A 99 21.69 -13.52 -19.77
C GLN A 99 22.91 -14.19 -20.41
N ALA A 100 22.71 -15.11 -21.36
CA ALA A 100 23.80 -15.84 -21.98
C ALA A 100 24.72 -14.91 -22.79
N ASP A 101 24.14 -14.02 -23.59
CA ASP A 101 24.89 -13.08 -24.42
C ASP A 101 25.61 -12.03 -23.59
N ALA A 102 24.94 -11.44 -22.60
CA ALA A 102 25.56 -10.49 -21.68
C ALA A 102 26.68 -11.12 -20.86
N GLY A 103 26.55 -12.39 -20.46
CA GLY A 103 27.61 -13.15 -19.80
C GLY A 103 28.86 -13.27 -20.69
N ARG A 104 28.69 -13.68 -21.95
CA ARG A 104 29.79 -13.77 -22.93
C ARG A 104 30.46 -12.41 -23.16
N TRP A 105 29.69 -11.33 -23.30
CA TRP A 105 30.24 -9.98 -23.45
C TRP A 105 31.00 -9.53 -22.22
N THR A 106 30.51 -9.85 -21.01
CA THR A 106 31.19 -9.53 -19.76
C THR A 106 32.55 -10.19 -19.69
N GLU A 107 32.64 -11.49 -20.02
CA GLU A 107 33.91 -12.23 -20.02
C GLU A 107 34.90 -11.68 -21.05
N LYS A 108 34.42 -11.39 -22.27
CA LYS A 108 35.26 -10.80 -23.32
C LYS A 108 35.74 -9.39 -22.97
N LEU A 109 34.87 -8.55 -22.42
CA LEU A 109 35.22 -7.19 -22.01
C LEU A 109 36.26 -7.21 -20.89
N LEU A 110 36.08 -8.09 -19.91
CA LEU A 110 37.04 -8.26 -18.81
C LEU A 110 38.41 -8.71 -19.33
N ALA A 111 38.46 -9.68 -20.27
CA ALA A 111 39.71 -10.12 -20.88
C ALA A 111 40.38 -9.00 -21.69
N ALA A 112 39.62 -8.27 -22.51
CA ALA A 112 40.15 -7.15 -23.29
C ALA A 112 40.67 -6.00 -22.42
N ALA A 113 40.00 -5.73 -21.30
CA ALA A 113 40.45 -4.73 -20.33
C ALA A 113 41.76 -5.13 -19.65
N ALA A 114 41.87 -6.40 -19.26
CA ALA A 114 43.08 -6.97 -18.67
C ALA A 114 44.26 -6.94 -19.65
N GLU A 115 44.01 -7.25 -20.92
CA GLU A 115 45.01 -7.17 -22.00
C GLU A 115 45.49 -5.73 -22.23
N ARG A 116 44.57 -4.75 -22.20
CA ARG A 116 44.89 -3.32 -22.33
C ARG A 116 45.49 -2.70 -21.05
N LYS A 117 45.61 -3.47 -19.96
CA LYS A 117 46.24 -3.06 -18.69
C LYS A 117 45.63 -1.77 -18.11
N VAL A 118 44.31 -1.59 -18.24
CA VAL A 118 43.59 -0.48 -17.58
C VAL A 118 43.16 -0.90 -16.18
N ASN A 119 42.88 0.06 -15.30
CA ASN A 119 42.25 -0.25 -14.02
C ASN A 119 40.81 -0.77 -14.23
N ILE A 120 40.37 -1.71 -13.41
CA ILE A 120 39.08 -2.38 -13.59
C ILE A 120 38.30 -2.36 -12.27
N VAL A 121 37.07 -1.84 -12.30
CA VAL A 121 36.08 -2.09 -11.26
C VAL A 121 35.03 -3.05 -11.81
N PHE A 122 35.04 -4.29 -11.33
CA PHE A 122 34.18 -5.35 -11.85
C PHE A 122 33.07 -5.70 -10.85
N GLU A 123 31.82 -5.41 -11.21
CA GLU A 123 30.66 -5.79 -10.41
C GLU A 123 30.27 -7.25 -10.64
N THR A 124 30.14 -7.99 -9.54
CA THR A 124 29.68 -9.38 -9.51
C THR A 124 28.81 -9.62 -8.28
N THR A 125 28.18 -10.79 -8.21
CA THR A 125 27.51 -11.25 -6.99
C THR A 125 28.46 -12.01 -6.06
N MET A 126 29.63 -12.44 -6.55
CA MET A 126 30.52 -13.41 -5.87
C MET A 126 29.76 -14.65 -5.36
N ARG A 127 28.76 -15.10 -6.13
CA ARG A 127 27.92 -16.26 -5.76
C ARG A 127 28.67 -17.60 -5.78
N THR A 128 29.67 -17.74 -6.64
CA THR A 128 30.37 -19.01 -6.87
C THR A 128 31.86 -18.82 -6.60
N PRO A 129 32.41 -19.40 -5.52
CA PRO A 129 33.81 -19.21 -5.12
C PRO A 129 34.81 -19.59 -6.22
N GLU A 130 34.52 -20.61 -7.02
CA GLU A 130 35.39 -21.08 -8.10
C GLU A 130 35.45 -20.08 -9.25
N ASN A 131 34.31 -19.45 -9.58
CA ASN A 131 34.28 -18.39 -10.59
C ASN A 131 35.00 -17.14 -10.11
N VAL A 132 34.87 -16.80 -8.82
CA VAL A 132 35.61 -15.70 -8.19
C VAL A 132 37.11 -15.97 -8.27
N ALA A 133 37.56 -17.16 -7.86
CA ALA A 133 38.97 -17.55 -7.94
C ALA A 133 39.51 -17.55 -9.37
N ARG A 134 38.72 -18.02 -10.35
CA ARG A 134 39.08 -17.98 -11.78
C ARG A 134 39.30 -16.55 -12.28
N VAL A 135 38.39 -15.63 -11.95
CA VAL A 135 38.50 -14.21 -12.33
C VAL A 135 39.72 -13.57 -11.70
N ILE A 136 39.95 -13.81 -10.41
CA ILE A 136 41.14 -13.30 -9.70
C ILE A 136 42.42 -13.87 -10.32
N GLY A 137 42.47 -15.18 -10.59
CA GLY A 137 43.62 -15.84 -11.20
C GLY A 137 43.96 -15.29 -12.59
N MET A 138 42.94 -14.98 -13.41
CA MET A 138 43.12 -14.32 -14.70
C MET A 138 43.75 -12.92 -14.54
N ALA A 139 43.25 -12.11 -13.61
CA ALA A 139 43.80 -10.78 -13.36
C ALA A 139 45.24 -10.85 -12.83
N ARG A 140 45.53 -11.79 -11.92
CA ARG A 140 46.88 -12.04 -11.40
C ARG A 140 47.87 -12.46 -12.48
N ALA A 141 47.45 -13.34 -13.39
CA ALA A 141 48.25 -13.74 -14.54
C ALA A 141 48.55 -12.57 -15.49
N ALA A 142 47.72 -11.52 -15.44
CA ALA A 142 47.93 -10.25 -16.12
C ALA A 142 48.57 -9.18 -15.20
N ASP A 143 49.28 -9.55 -14.13
CA ASP A 143 50.02 -8.65 -13.23
C ASP A 143 49.17 -7.57 -12.52
N TYR A 144 47.89 -7.85 -12.29
CA TYR A 144 47.03 -6.94 -11.53
C TYR A 144 47.27 -7.07 -10.02
N GLU A 145 47.25 -5.93 -9.34
CA GLU A 145 46.91 -5.87 -7.91
C GLU A 145 45.38 -6.01 -7.80
N VAL A 146 44.90 -6.93 -6.96
CA VAL A 146 43.50 -7.32 -6.89
C VAL A 146 42.95 -7.05 -5.50
N GLU A 147 41.84 -6.33 -5.42
CA GLU A 147 41.07 -6.12 -4.20
C GLU A 147 39.69 -6.76 -4.31
N ALA A 148 39.22 -7.41 -3.24
CA ALA A 148 37.83 -7.83 -3.12
C ALA A 148 37.09 -6.85 -2.21
N ARG A 149 36.03 -6.23 -2.72
CA ARG A 149 35.12 -5.39 -1.92
C ARG A 149 33.76 -6.05 -1.88
N ALA A 150 33.08 -6.08 -0.74
CA ALA A 150 31.71 -6.57 -0.69
C ALA A 150 30.79 -5.69 0.14
N VAL A 151 29.52 -5.64 -0.25
CA VAL A 151 28.48 -4.90 0.47
C VAL A 151 27.77 -5.84 1.44
N ALA A 152 27.91 -5.58 2.73
CA ALA A 152 27.30 -6.32 3.82
C ALA A 152 25.92 -5.74 4.14
N VAL A 153 24.87 -6.51 3.83
CA VAL A 153 23.47 -6.11 4.00
C VAL A 153 22.64 -7.32 4.39
N ASN A 154 21.69 -7.11 5.32
CA ASN A 154 20.69 -8.10 5.70
C ASN A 154 19.93 -8.65 4.46
N PRO A 155 19.78 -9.97 4.31
CA PRO A 155 19.14 -10.58 3.14
C PRO A 155 17.69 -10.12 2.86
N ARG A 156 16.91 -9.80 3.90
CA ARG A 156 15.53 -9.29 3.72
C ARG A 156 15.54 -7.86 3.21
N LEU A 157 16.48 -7.04 3.68
CA LEU A 157 16.69 -5.67 3.19
C LEU A 157 17.11 -5.66 1.71
N SER A 158 18.00 -6.55 1.30
CA SER A 158 18.37 -6.66 -0.12
C SER A 158 17.25 -7.22 -0.99
N TRP A 159 16.44 -8.16 -0.47
CA TRP A 159 15.28 -8.67 -1.19
C TRP A 159 14.24 -7.59 -1.44
N GLN A 160 13.86 -6.84 -0.40
CA GLN A 160 13.02 -5.65 -0.55
C GLN A 160 13.61 -4.66 -1.55
N GLY A 161 14.93 -4.41 -1.48
CA GLY A 161 15.62 -3.51 -2.39
C GLY A 161 15.43 -3.89 -3.86
N ASN A 162 15.24 -5.17 -4.19
CA ASN A 162 14.91 -5.60 -5.54
C ASN A 162 13.50 -5.16 -5.96
N HIS A 163 12.50 -5.27 -5.07
CA HIS A 163 11.14 -4.79 -5.33
C HIS A 163 11.08 -3.27 -5.44
N PHE A 164 11.72 -2.55 -4.51
CA PHE A 164 11.81 -1.09 -4.54
C PHE A 164 12.41 -0.60 -5.87
N ARG A 165 13.57 -1.15 -6.25
CA ARG A 165 14.22 -0.78 -7.51
C ARG A 165 13.37 -1.13 -8.73
N PHE A 166 12.68 -2.27 -8.72
CA PHE A 166 11.81 -2.67 -9.81
C PHE A 166 10.69 -1.66 -10.03
N GLU A 167 9.98 -1.29 -8.97
CA GLU A 167 8.87 -0.34 -9.05
C GLU A 167 9.32 1.07 -9.47
N GLU A 168 10.44 1.56 -8.92
CA GLU A 168 10.98 2.87 -9.30
C GLU A 168 11.47 2.91 -10.75
N MET A 169 12.11 1.84 -11.24
CA MET A 169 12.52 1.76 -12.64
C MET A 169 11.31 1.70 -13.58
N LEU A 170 10.28 0.92 -13.24
CA LEU A 170 9.04 0.92 -14.02
C LEU A 170 8.39 2.29 -14.05
N HIS A 171 8.35 2.98 -12.92
CA HIS A 171 7.79 4.33 -12.83
C HIS A 171 8.56 5.34 -13.68
N ALA A 172 9.90 5.22 -13.74
CA ALA A 172 10.76 6.03 -14.60
C ALA A 172 10.68 5.67 -16.09
N GLY A 173 10.03 4.55 -16.45
CA GLY A 173 10.01 4.02 -17.81
C GLY A 173 11.30 3.29 -18.21
N ASP A 174 12.14 2.96 -17.22
CA ASP A 174 13.39 2.26 -17.40
C ASP A 174 13.21 0.73 -17.41
N PRO A 175 14.15 -0.03 -18.03
CA PRO A 175 14.13 -1.49 -18.02
C PRO A 175 14.23 -2.08 -16.60
N ALA A 176 13.12 -2.61 -16.08
CA ALA A 176 13.05 -3.13 -14.72
C ALA A 176 13.08 -4.67 -14.70
N ARG A 177 13.63 -5.24 -13.62
CA ARG A 177 13.50 -6.68 -13.33
C ARG A 177 13.65 -6.98 -11.84
N ILE A 178 12.96 -8.01 -11.38
CA ILE A 178 13.24 -8.67 -10.11
C ILE A 178 14.03 -9.96 -10.42
N PRO A 179 15.24 -10.16 -9.87
CA PRO A 179 15.96 -11.41 -10.05
C PRO A 179 15.18 -12.57 -9.39
N PRO A 180 15.24 -13.80 -9.94
CA PRO A 180 14.64 -14.96 -9.28
C PRO A 180 15.15 -15.12 -7.85
N GLN A 181 14.27 -15.43 -6.90
CA GLN A 181 14.63 -15.45 -5.47
C GLN A 181 15.78 -16.43 -5.17
N HIS A 182 15.77 -17.62 -5.78
CA HIS A 182 16.85 -18.59 -5.63
C HIS A 182 18.23 -18.04 -6.09
N VAL A 183 18.27 -17.12 -7.06
CA VAL A 183 19.52 -16.46 -7.49
C VAL A 183 20.01 -15.47 -6.44
N HIS A 184 19.09 -14.72 -5.82
CA HIS A 184 19.40 -13.83 -4.70
C HIS A 184 19.93 -14.63 -3.50
N ASP A 185 19.21 -15.67 -3.09
CA ASP A 185 19.52 -16.45 -1.89
C ASP A 185 20.84 -17.22 -2.07
N ALA A 186 21.09 -17.77 -3.26
CA ALA A 186 22.38 -18.37 -3.59
C ALA A 186 23.53 -17.35 -3.54
N ALA A 187 23.29 -16.09 -3.94
CA ALA A 187 24.32 -15.04 -3.84
C ALA A 187 24.62 -14.64 -2.38
N VAL A 188 23.61 -14.63 -1.50
CA VAL A 188 23.80 -14.39 -0.06
C VAL A 188 24.73 -15.44 0.54
N ALA A 189 24.41 -16.73 0.35
CA ALA A 189 25.22 -17.82 0.87
C ALA A 189 26.60 -17.91 0.20
N GLY A 190 26.62 -17.77 -1.13
CA GLY A 190 27.84 -17.88 -1.94
C GLY A 190 28.86 -16.78 -1.66
N LEU A 191 28.43 -15.57 -1.30
CA LEU A 191 29.32 -14.47 -0.94
C LEU A 191 30.13 -14.79 0.32
N CYS A 192 29.51 -15.38 1.35
CA CYS A 192 30.20 -15.78 2.58
C CYS A 192 31.33 -16.78 2.29
N VAL A 193 31.02 -17.82 1.49
CA VAL A 193 31.99 -18.86 1.11
C VAL A 193 33.09 -18.28 0.22
N SER A 194 32.74 -17.37 -0.69
CA SER A 194 33.72 -16.76 -1.60
C SER A 194 34.72 -15.88 -0.84
N LEU A 195 34.27 -15.08 0.12
CA LEU A 195 35.16 -14.24 0.93
C LEU A 195 36.11 -15.07 1.79
N GLU A 196 35.59 -16.13 2.42
CA GLU A 196 36.43 -17.07 3.19
C GLU A 196 37.51 -17.72 2.32
N LYS A 197 37.12 -18.23 1.14
CA LYS A 197 38.07 -18.83 0.19
C LYS A 197 39.13 -17.81 -0.25
N VAL A 198 38.71 -16.59 -0.56
CA VAL A 198 39.61 -15.52 -1.01
C VAL A 198 40.69 -15.21 0.03
N GLU A 199 40.34 -15.14 1.31
CA GLU A 199 41.31 -14.92 2.39
C GLU A 199 42.14 -16.19 2.67
N ALA A 200 41.50 -17.35 2.81
CA ALA A 200 42.16 -18.61 3.17
C ALA A 200 43.20 -19.06 2.12
N GLU A 201 42.91 -18.84 0.84
CA GLU A 201 43.79 -19.18 -0.28
C GLU A 201 44.68 -18.00 -0.71
N ASN A 202 44.65 -16.86 -0.01
CA ASN A 202 45.48 -15.67 -0.27
C ASN A 202 45.36 -15.13 -1.71
N LEU A 203 44.15 -15.13 -2.27
CA LEU A 203 43.94 -14.85 -3.70
C LEU A 203 44.09 -13.36 -4.04
N VAL A 204 43.79 -12.47 -3.10
CA VAL A 204 43.75 -11.00 -3.29
C VAL A 204 44.74 -10.28 -2.36
N ASP A 205 44.99 -9.01 -2.65
CA ASP A 205 45.89 -8.13 -1.86
C ASP A 205 45.14 -7.43 -0.73
N ARG A 206 43.83 -7.20 -0.90
CA ARG A 206 42.98 -6.53 0.09
C ARG A 206 41.56 -7.05 0.07
N VAL A 207 40.95 -7.19 1.23
CA VAL A 207 39.52 -7.48 1.40
C VAL A 207 38.86 -6.36 2.19
N GLN A 208 37.77 -5.82 1.67
CA GLN A 208 37.02 -4.75 2.34
C GLN A 208 35.51 -5.06 2.36
N LEU A 209 34.88 -4.92 3.52
CA LEU A 209 33.42 -5.00 3.65
C LEU A 209 32.85 -3.63 3.99
N ARG A 210 31.76 -3.28 3.33
CA ARG A 210 31.09 -1.99 3.53
C ARG A 210 29.60 -2.15 3.78
N THR A 211 29.02 -1.25 4.56
CA THR A 211 27.57 -1.09 4.62
C THR A 211 27.03 -0.55 3.30
N ARG A 212 25.71 -0.64 3.10
CA ARG A 212 25.01 0.04 1.99
C ARG A 212 25.26 1.56 1.95
N GLY A 213 25.50 2.18 3.11
CA GLY A 213 25.83 3.61 3.23
C GLY A 213 27.30 3.95 2.96
N GLY A 214 28.14 2.95 2.64
CA GLY A 214 29.55 3.15 2.30
C GLY A 214 30.53 3.08 3.48
N THR A 215 30.03 2.94 4.71
CA THR A 215 30.86 2.77 5.92
C THR A 215 31.66 1.47 5.83
N VAL A 216 32.97 1.55 6.07
CA VAL A 216 33.85 0.37 6.10
C VAL A 216 33.67 -0.38 7.42
N LEU A 217 33.27 -1.64 7.34
CA LEU A 217 33.09 -2.55 8.48
C LEU A 217 34.31 -3.45 8.71
N TYR A 218 34.98 -3.79 7.63
CA TYR A 218 36.15 -4.65 7.60
C TYR A 218 37.10 -4.15 6.53
N ASP A 219 38.38 -4.13 6.86
CA ASP A 219 39.43 -3.77 5.93
C ASP A 219 40.70 -4.53 6.32
N ASN A 220 41.19 -5.38 5.42
CA ASN A 220 42.37 -6.19 5.67
C ASN A 220 43.24 -6.23 4.43
N GLU A 221 44.52 -5.95 4.61
CA GLU A 221 45.53 -5.96 3.57
C GLU A 221 46.52 -7.10 3.81
N ARG A 222 46.93 -7.76 2.73
CA ARG A 222 47.87 -8.86 2.76
C ARG A 222 49.29 -8.34 2.57
N GLY A 223 50.12 -8.48 3.59
CA GLY A 223 51.55 -8.20 3.52
C GLY A 223 52.40 -9.42 3.16
N ALA A 224 53.72 -9.23 3.11
CA ALA A 224 54.69 -10.31 2.85
C ALA A 224 54.62 -11.45 3.89
N ALA A 225 54.18 -11.15 5.12
CA ALA A 225 53.99 -12.11 6.20
C ALA A 225 52.57 -12.76 6.22
N GLY A 226 51.73 -12.46 5.22
CA GLY A 226 50.31 -12.85 5.18
C GLY A 226 49.39 -11.75 5.68
N TRP A 227 48.16 -12.12 6.03
CA TRP A 227 47.12 -11.21 6.55
C TRP A 227 47.48 -10.64 7.92
N SER A 228 47.26 -9.33 8.12
CA SER A 228 47.37 -8.68 9.43
C SER A 228 46.34 -7.55 9.53
N PRO A 229 45.27 -7.70 10.34
CA PRO A 229 44.97 -8.78 11.31
C PRO A 229 44.53 -10.12 10.68
N ARG A 230 44.22 -11.14 11.52
CA ARG A 230 43.74 -12.45 11.04
C ARG A 230 42.48 -12.30 10.16
N PRO A 231 42.30 -13.16 9.14
CA PRO A 231 41.11 -13.18 8.30
C PRO A 231 39.81 -13.31 9.09
N GLU A 232 38.87 -12.38 8.88
CA GLU A 232 37.55 -12.37 9.53
C GLU A 232 36.44 -11.85 8.60
N ALA A 233 36.66 -11.82 7.27
CA ALA A 233 35.68 -11.24 6.35
C ALA A 233 34.34 -12.00 6.43
N ARG A 234 34.35 -13.34 6.40
CA ARG A 234 33.13 -14.14 6.52
C ARG A 234 32.36 -13.85 7.80
N ALA A 235 33.03 -13.90 8.94
CA ALA A 235 32.41 -13.65 10.24
C ALA A 235 31.85 -12.22 10.34
N THR A 236 32.57 -11.23 9.80
CA THR A 236 32.10 -9.84 9.79
C THR A 236 30.87 -9.65 8.90
N LEU A 237 30.84 -10.30 7.73
CA LEU A 237 29.67 -10.29 6.85
C LEU A 237 28.46 -10.95 7.52
N GLU A 238 28.62 -12.15 8.09
CA GLU A 238 27.56 -12.87 8.77
C GLU A 238 27.01 -12.08 9.98
N ARG A 239 27.89 -11.41 10.75
CA ARG A 239 27.48 -10.52 11.84
C ARG A 239 26.61 -9.37 11.35
N GLU A 240 26.99 -8.69 10.26
CA GLU A 240 26.18 -7.58 9.75
C GLU A 240 24.88 -8.07 9.09
N GLN A 241 24.91 -9.21 8.39
CA GLN A 241 23.70 -9.81 7.79
C GLN A 241 22.67 -10.19 8.85
N THR A 242 23.11 -10.63 10.03
CA THR A 242 22.26 -11.09 11.12
C THR A 242 22.08 -10.04 12.23
N ARG A 243 22.71 -8.87 12.12
CA ARG A 243 22.59 -7.81 13.12
C ARG A 243 21.12 -7.41 13.30
N PRO A 244 20.60 -7.41 14.54
CA PRO A 244 19.28 -6.88 14.82
C PRO A 244 19.18 -5.42 14.35
N MET A 245 18.23 -5.15 13.47
CA MET A 245 17.99 -3.79 12.98
C MET A 245 17.61 -2.87 14.14
N THR A 246 18.10 -1.65 14.10
CA THR A 246 17.64 -0.59 15.01
C THR A 246 16.18 -0.27 14.70
N ARG A 247 15.47 0.34 15.67
CA ARG A 247 14.07 0.76 15.47
C ARG A 247 13.90 1.70 14.28
N GLY A 248 14.87 2.59 14.02
CA GLY A 248 14.85 3.48 12.87
C GLY A 248 15.13 2.78 11.53
N GLU A 249 15.98 1.74 11.52
CA GLU A 249 16.20 0.91 10.34
C GLU A 249 14.98 0.04 10.01
N LEU A 250 14.36 -0.56 11.03
CA LEU A 250 13.08 -1.24 10.88
C LEU A 250 12.04 -0.29 10.29
N GLN A 251 12.03 0.97 10.74
CA GLN A 251 11.07 1.94 10.23
C GLN A 251 11.18 2.14 8.73
N ARG A 252 12.37 2.55 8.29
CA ARG A 252 12.64 2.73 6.88
C ARG A 252 12.35 1.46 6.09
N PHE A 253 12.65 0.29 6.68
CA PHE A 253 12.31 -0.99 6.07
C PHE A 253 10.80 -1.12 5.82
N SER A 254 9.89 -0.84 6.75
CA SER A 254 8.47 -0.93 6.38
C SER A 254 7.89 0.28 5.65
N ASP A 255 8.52 1.45 5.70
CA ASP A 255 8.20 2.56 4.80
C ASP A 255 8.49 2.15 3.34
N ASP A 256 9.65 1.57 3.08
CA ASP A 256 10.06 1.12 1.75
C ASP A 256 9.11 0.03 1.20
N TRP A 257 8.60 -0.88 2.06
CA TRP A 257 7.58 -1.85 1.65
C TRP A 257 6.22 -1.19 1.35
N SER A 258 5.83 -0.19 2.13
CA SER A 258 4.59 0.55 1.90
C SER A 258 4.66 1.35 0.61
N HIS A 259 5.81 1.97 0.33
CA HIS A 259 6.09 2.64 -0.94
C HIS A 259 6.00 1.67 -2.13
N VAL A 260 6.62 0.49 -2.03
CA VAL A 260 6.50 -0.56 -3.05
C VAL A 260 5.03 -0.92 -3.31
N LEU A 261 4.25 -1.18 -2.27
CA LEU A 261 2.83 -1.51 -2.42
C LEU A 261 2.03 -0.36 -3.02
N GLY A 262 2.31 0.88 -2.61
CA GLY A 262 1.70 2.08 -3.18
C GLY A 262 2.00 2.21 -4.68
N ARG A 263 3.25 2.01 -5.10
CA ARG A 263 3.63 1.99 -6.53
C ARG A 263 2.92 0.88 -7.31
N MET A 264 2.81 -0.31 -6.73
CA MET A 264 2.09 -1.42 -7.35
C MET A 264 0.61 -1.09 -7.54
N GLU A 265 -0.04 -0.45 -6.56
CA GLU A 265 -1.42 0.01 -6.64
C GLU A 265 -1.58 1.13 -7.69
N GLU A 266 -0.68 2.13 -7.71
CA GLU A 266 -0.65 3.23 -8.69
C GLU A 266 -0.60 2.72 -10.14
N ARG A 267 0.27 1.75 -10.43
CA ARG A 267 0.39 1.15 -11.77
C ARG A 267 -0.67 0.10 -12.07
N ARG A 268 -1.59 -0.16 -11.13
CA ARG A 268 -2.63 -1.20 -11.22
C ARG A 268 -2.06 -2.59 -11.48
N ALA A 269 -1.06 -2.97 -10.69
CA ALA A 269 -0.50 -4.32 -10.71
C ALA A 269 -1.60 -5.38 -10.44
N PRO A 270 -1.46 -6.61 -10.96
CA PRO A 270 -2.40 -7.69 -10.66
C PRO A 270 -2.56 -7.92 -9.14
N GLU A 271 -3.80 -8.07 -8.68
CA GLU A 271 -4.13 -8.18 -7.25
C GLU A 271 -3.47 -9.39 -6.56
N ASP A 272 -3.27 -10.50 -7.28
CA ASP A 272 -2.53 -11.67 -6.80
C ASP A 272 -1.07 -11.32 -6.49
N ARG A 273 -0.45 -10.48 -7.33
CA ARG A 273 0.92 -10.00 -7.13
C ARG A 273 1.00 -9.01 -5.97
N ILE A 274 0.06 -8.08 -5.87
CA ILE A 274 -0.02 -7.14 -4.73
C ILE A 274 -0.18 -7.93 -3.42
N THR A 275 -1.05 -8.93 -3.40
CA THR A 275 -1.28 -9.79 -2.23
C THR A 275 -0.03 -10.57 -1.85
N ALA A 276 0.66 -11.18 -2.82
CA ALA A 276 1.90 -11.92 -2.57
C ALA A 276 3.00 -11.03 -1.96
N VAL A 277 3.19 -9.82 -2.51
CA VAL A 277 4.16 -8.85 -1.98
C VAL A 277 3.75 -8.35 -0.60
N ARG A 278 2.46 -8.08 -0.37
CA ARG A 278 1.94 -7.66 0.94
C ARG A 278 2.17 -8.73 2.01
N THR A 279 1.88 -10.00 1.71
CA THR A 279 2.16 -11.12 2.61
C THR A 279 3.64 -11.20 2.94
N ARG A 280 4.52 -11.08 1.93
CA ARG A 280 5.97 -11.09 2.15
C ARG A 280 6.44 -9.91 3.01
N ALA A 281 5.93 -8.71 2.77
CA ALA A 281 6.25 -7.53 3.58
C ALA A 281 5.88 -7.74 5.06
N VAL A 282 4.69 -8.27 5.33
CA VAL A 282 4.23 -8.62 6.68
C VAL A 282 5.13 -9.66 7.34
N GLU A 283 5.53 -10.71 6.61
CA GLU A 283 6.44 -11.74 7.12
C GLU A 283 7.82 -11.19 7.45
N ASP A 284 8.40 -10.38 6.55
CA ASP A 284 9.72 -9.78 6.74
C ASP A 284 9.73 -8.86 7.97
N VAL A 285 8.74 -7.99 8.11
CA VAL A 285 8.61 -7.06 9.26
C VAL A 285 8.46 -7.84 10.56
N ASN A 286 7.59 -8.86 10.59
CA ASN A 286 7.39 -9.68 11.77
C ASN A 286 8.66 -10.42 12.21
N HIS A 287 9.42 -10.94 11.25
CA HIS A 287 10.67 -11.63 11.52
C HIS A 287 11.70 -10.67 12.14
N LEU A 288 11.91 -9.50 11.53
CA LEU A 288 12.89 -8.53 12.02
C LEU A 288 12.48 -7.92 13.38
N LEU A 289 11.17 -7.75 13.62
CA LEU A 289 10.65 -7.38 14.94
C LEU A 289 10.89 -8.46 16.00
N ALA A 290 10.73 -9.74 15.65
CA ALA A 290 11.03 -10.86 16.56
C ALA A 290 12.51 -10.88 16.93
N GLN A 291 13.38 -10.77 15.93
CA GLN A 291 14.84 -10.68 16.12
C GLN A 291 15.22 -9.50 17.02
N ARG A 292 14.57 -8.34 16.86
CA ARG A 292 14.82 -7.19 17.74
C ARG A 292 14.33 -7.43 19.17
N ARG A 293 13.17 -8.06 19.37
CA ARG A 293 12.66 -8.40 20.70
C ARG A 293 13.58 -9.36 21.44
N GLU A 294 14.15 -10.33 20.74
CA GLU A 294 15.14 -11.26 21.29
C GLU A 294 16.40 -10.51 21.72
N ALA A 295 16.91 -9.62 20.86
CA ALA A 295 18.06 -8.77 21.19
C ALA A 295 17.81 -7.82 22.37
N ASP A 296 16.59 -7.27 22.48
CA ASP A 296 16.18 -6.43 23.62
C ASP A 296 15.98 -7.27 24.91
N GLY A 297 15.71 -8.57 24.79
CA GLY A 297 15.47 -9.50 25.89
C GLY A 297 16.72 -9.99 26.61
N ASP A 298 17.87 -9.99 25.92
CA ASP A 298 19.18 -10.34 26.49
C ASP A 298 19.78 -9.21 27.36
N ASP A 299 19.26 -7.98 27.25
CA ASP A 299 19.78 -6.79 27.95
C ASP A 299 19.20 -6.60 29.38
N GLY A 300 18.86 -7.71 30.05
CA GLY A 300 18.68 -7.73 31.52
C GLY A 300 17.41 -7.06 32.09
N SER A 301 16.41 -6.68 31.30
CA SER A 301 15.14 -6.15 31.81
C SER A 301 13.99 -7.15 31.64
N ARG A 302 13.76 -7.98 32.67
CA ARG A 302 12.49 -8.70 32.82
C ARG A 302 11.34 -7.68 32.95
N ARG A 303 10.65 -7.38 31.86
CA ARG A 303 9.28 -6.86 31.87
C ARG A 303 8.36 -7.84 31.15
N GLY A 304 7.60 -8.57 31.97
CA GLY A 304 6.29 -9.18 31.71
C GLY A 304 6.06 -9.89 30.37
N ARG A 305 6.03 -11.23 30.40
CA ARG A 305 5.52 -12.06 29.29
C ARG A 305 3.99 -11.94 29.14
N SER A 306 3.59 -11.53 27.93
CA SER A 306 2.52 -12.00 27.03
C SER A 306 1.19 -12.58 27.55
N ILE A 307 0.05 -12.02 27.12
CA ILE A 307 -1.19 -12.77 26.80
C ILE A 307 -1.90 -12.11 25.59
N VAL A 308 -2.25 -12.96 24.61
CA VAL A 308 -2.97 -12.75 23.32
C VAL A 308 -2.19 -12.20 22.12
N GLN A 309 -1.45 -13.12 21.49
CA GLN A 309 -1.28 -13.14 20.04
C GLN A 309 -2.64 -13.41 19.37
N ASN A 310 -3.15 -12.43 18.64
CA ASN A 310 -3.93 -12.66 17.43
C ASN A 310 -3.27 -11.84 16.33
N ARG A 311 -3.16 -12.41 15.12
CA ARG A 311 -2.55 -11.82 13.92
C ARG A 311 -3.27 -10.52 13.54
N ALA A 312 -2.95 -9.44 14.24
CA ALA A 312 -3.25 -8.09 13.84
C ALA A 312 -2.23 -7.69 12.77
N ASP A 313 -2.74 -7.04 11.73
CA ASP A 313 -2.04 -6.51 10.58
C ASP A 313 -0.71 -5.85 10.97
N ALA A 314 0.40 -6.59 10.80
CA ALA A 314 1.71 -6.14 11.25
C ALA A 314 2.23 -4.96 10.41
N LEU A 315 1.78 -4.85 9.16
CA LEU A 315 2.11 -3.71 8.29
C LEU A 315 1.21 -2.51 8.63
N GLY A 316 -0.09 -2.73 8.83
CA GLY A 316 -1.02 -1.69 9.27
C GLY A 316 -0.67 -1.11 10.65
N MET A 317 -0.25 -1.93 11.61
CA MET A 317 0.27 -1.45 12.91
C MET A 317 1.62 -0.74 12.78
N PHE A 318 2.46 -1.11 11.82
CA PHE A 318 3.76 -0.50 11.61
C PHE A 318 3.67 0.88 10.96
N VAL A 319 2.81 1.00 9.93
CA VAL A 319 2.43 2.27 9.30
C VAL A 319 1.71 3.17 10.31
N GLU A 320 0.78 2.65 11.11
CA GLU A 320 0.13 3.43 12.19
C GLU A 320 1.08 3.89 13.30
N LEU A 321 2.17 3.16 13.57
CA LEU A 321 3.12 3.49 14.65
C LEU A 321 4.14 4.57 14.25
N TYR A 322 4.25 4.96 12.98
CA TYR A 322 5.40 5.77 12.56
C TYR A 322 5.15 6.77 11.44
N ASP A 323 4.03 6.71 10.73
CA ASP A 323 3.74 7.65 9.63
C ASP A 323 3.33 9.05 10.11
N ASN A 324 3.52 9.36 11.39
CA ASN A 324 2.88 10.49 12.04
C ASN A 324 3.84 11.23 12.99
N ALA A 325 4.08 12.49 12.62
CA ALA A 325 5.06 13.40 13.18
C ALA A 325 4.91 13.64 14.70
N LEU A 326 6.08 13.76 15.33
CA LEU A 326 6.40 13.97 16.75
C LEU A 326 6.47 12.70 17.61
N ARG A 327 7.69 12.44 18.10
CA ARG A 327 7.97 11.46 19.16
C ARG A 327 8.13 12.19 20.48
N ASP A 328 7.77 11.53 21.57
CA ASP A 328 8.09 12.03 22.91
C ASP A 328 9.59 11.88 23.25
N ALA A 329 9.99 12.40 24.41
CA ALA A 329 11.38 12.35 24.89
C ALA A 329 11.88 10.91 25.16
N GLU A 330 11.00 9.91 25.17
CA GLU A 330 11.30 8.48 25.33
C GLU A 330 11.20 7.70 24.01
N ARG A 331 11.09 8.40 22.87
CA ARG A 331 11.01 7.84 21.50
C ARG A 331 9.77 6.98 21.24
N ARG A 332 8.69 7.15 22.02
CA ARG A 332 7.38 6.54 21.74
C ARG A 332 6.67 7.35 20.65
N PRO A 333 5.91 6.71 19.76
CA PRO A 333 5.11 7.42 18.77
C PRO A 333 4.10 8.32 19.48
N ILE A 334 3.94 9.55 19.01
CA ILE A 334 2.70 10.28 19.22
C ILE A 334 1.96 10.19 17.87
N GLY A 335 0.66 9.94 17.86
CA GLY A 335 -0.11 9.98 16.61
C GLY A 335 0.03 11.34 15.90
N ASN A 336 -0.55 11.52 14.70
CA ASN A 336 -0.26 12.69 13.85
C ASN A 336 -0.73 14.00 14.48
N ILE A 337 0.03 14.58 15.40
CA ILE A 337 -0.37 15.80 16.11
C ILE A 337 -0.42 16.94 15.10
N GLU A 338 0.48 16.97 14.13
CA GLU A 338 0.49 17.98 13.08
C GLU A 338 -0.81 17.93 12.27
N ALA A 339 -1.14 16.78 11.67
CA ALA A 339 -2.39 16.64 10.92
C ALA A 339 -3.64 16.81 11.80
N HIS A 340 -3.57 16.44 13.08
CA HIS A 340 -4.66 16.64 14.04
C HIS A 340 -4.87 18.12 14.37
N ALA A 341 -3.80 18.86 14.67
CA ALA A 341 -3.82 20.29 14.96
C ALA A 341 -4.30 21.10 13.76
N VAL A 342 -3.78 20.76 12.58
CA VAL A 342 -4.22 21.29 11.29
C VAL A 342 -5.70 20.98 11.04
N GLY A 343 -6.08 19.72 11.20
CA GLY A 343 -7.43 19.25 10.92
C GLY A 343 -8.47 19.84 11.87
N ARG A 344 -8.07 20.21 13.09
CA ARG A 344 -8.93 20.87 14.07
C ARG A 344 -9.48 22.19 13.57
N LEU A 345 -8.64 23.08 13.05
CA LEU A 345 -9.11 24.37 12.52
C LEU A 345 -10.02 24.18 11.30
N ALA A 346 -9.67 23.23 10.42
CA ALA A 346 -10.50 22.91 9.27
C ALA A 346 -11.89 22.43 9.70
N GLN A 347 -11.98 21.50 10.66
CA GLN A 347 -13.26 20.99 11.15
C GLN A 347 -14.08 22.05 11.90
N SER A 348 -13.43 22.88 12.71
CA SER A 348 -14.11 24.03 13.34
C SER A 348 -14.70 24.99 12.31
N TYR A 349 -14.00 25.22 11.19
CA TYR A 349 -14.49 26.06 10.12
C TYR A 349 -15.64 25.42 9.34
N VAL A 350 -15.56 24.12 9.03
CA VAL A 350 -16.67 23.37 8.42
C VAL A 350 -17.90 23.42 9.33
N ALA A 351 -17.75 23.24 10.64
CA ALA A 351 -18.85 23.34 11.59
C ALA A 351 -19.50 24.74 11.57
N LEU A 352 -18.72 25.81 11.52
CA LEU A 352 -19.25 27.18 11.37
C LEU A 352 -19.98 27.38 10.04
N LYS A 353 -19.48 26.78 8.95
CA LYS A 353 -20.13 26.82 7.64
C LYS A 353 -21.45 26.05 7.62
N LEU A 354 -21.54 24.94 8.34
CA LEU A 354 -22.81 24.23 8.53
C LEU A 354 -23.81 25.05 9.35
N VAL A 355 -23.36 25.78 10.39
CA VAL A 355 -24.22 26.72 11.12
C VAL A 355 -24.73 27.85 10.22
N GLU A 356 -23.84 28.40 9.38
CA GLU A 356 -24.18 29.41 8.37
C GLU A 356 -25.23 28.86 7.38
N ALA A 357 -25.04 27.62 6.90
CA ALA A 357 -25.98 26.94 6.01
C ALA A 357 -27.37 26.74 6.64
N ILE A 358 -27.45 26.22 7.87
CA ILE A 358 -28.74 25.99 8.56
C ILE A 358 -29.47 27.32 8.80
N ARG A 359 -28.73 28.38 9.14
CA ARG A 359 -29.30 29.74 9.27
C ARG A 359 -29.88 30.22 7.95
N ASP A 360 -29.09 30.14 6.88
CA ASP A 360 -29.48 30.68 5.57
C ASP A 360 -30.63 29.88 4.94
N LEU A 361 -30.75 28.59 5.28
CA LEU A 361 -31.88 27.72 4.92
C LEU A 361 -33.12 27.90 5.82
N GLY A 362 -33.04 28.70 6.89
CA GLY A 362 -34.14 28.89 7.83
C GLY A 362 -34.45 27.68 8.71
N LEU A 363 -33.50 26.76 8.87
CA LEU A 363 -33.64 25.51 9.63
C LEU A 363 -33.29 25.66 11.13
N LEU A 364 -32.85 26.86 11.54
CA LEU A 364 -32.61 27.21 12.94
C LEU A 364 -33.91 27.66 13.63
N PRO A 365 -34.24 27.11 14.81
CA PRO A 365 -35.36 27.63 15.61
C PRO A 365 -35.08 29.06 16.10
N ALA A 366 -36.11 29.91 16.11
CA ALA A 366 -36.00 31.35 16.36
C ALA A 366 -35.36 31.71 17.72
N ASP A 367 -35.60 30.90 18.77
CA ASP A 367 -35.04 31.09 20.12
C ASP A 367 -33.96 30.06 20.47
N GLY A 368 -33.39 29.38 19.46
CA GLY A 368 -32.36 28.36 19.65
C GLY A 368 -30.99 28.94 19.94
N THR A 369 -30.32 28.44 20.98
CA THR A 369 -28.92 28.78 21.28
C THR A 369 -28.00 27.63 20.93
N ILE A 370 -26.88 27.90 20.27
CA ILE A 370 -25.90 26.85 19.97
C ILE A 370 -25.05 26.59 21.20
N VAL A 371 -25.05 25.36 21.69
CA VAL A 371 -24.24 24.93 22.83
C VAL A 371 -23.22 23.88 22.40
N ALA A 372 -22.02 23.98 22.98
CA ALA A 372 -21.00 22.94 22.84
C ALA A 372 -21.34 21.77 23.77
N THR A 373 -21.65 20.61 23.19
CA THR A 373 -21.85 19.37 23.94
C THR A 373 -20.55 18.59 24.05
N ARG A 374 -20.46 17.65 25.00
CA ARG A 374 -19.33 16.70 24.99
C ARG A 374 -19.44 15.86 23.71
N ALA A 375 -18.33 15.65 23.01
CA ALA A 375 -18.27 14.74 21.88
C ALA A 375 -18.83 13.37 22.31
N MET A 376 -20.03 13.04 21.84
CA MET A 376 -20.74 11.84 22.25
C MET A 376 -20.17 10.66 21.46
N VAL A 377 -19.05 10.10 21.93
CA VAL A 377 -18.66 8.66 22.04
C VAL A 377 -17.17 8.63 22.47
N GLN A 378 -16.92 8.83 23.77
CA GLN A 378 -15.59 8.68 24.38
C GLN A 378 -15.33 7.27 24.99
N ASP A 379 -16.14 6.24 24.70
CA ASP A 379 -15.86 4.91 25.28
C ASP A 379 -14.94 4.03 24.40
N LYS A 380 -13.66 4.06 24.80
CA LYS A 380 -12.83 2.92 25.27
C LYS A 380 -12.85 1.59 24.49
N ARG A 381 -13.01 1.61 23.16
CA ARG A 381 -12.66 0.46 22.29
C ARG A 381 -11.48 0.72 21.35
N GLY A 382 -10.79 1.86 21.49
CA GLY A 382 -9.49 2.07 20.86
C GLY A 382 -8.41 1.22 21.55
N SER A 383 -7.25 1.06 20.92
CA SER A 383 -6.11 0.44 21.59
C SER A 383 -5.84 1.17 22.91
N GLN A 384 -5.45 0.43 23.95
CA GLN A 384 -5.15 1.09 25.23
C GLN A 384 -4.02 2.11 25.06
N GLU A 385 -3.11 1.96 24.10
CA GLU A 385 -1.94 2.81 23.94
C GLU A 385 -2.23 4.10 23.13
N PHE A 386 -3.11 4.02 22.11
CA PHE A 386 -3.46 5.13 21.22
C PHE A 386 -4.98 5.30 21.09
N PRO A 387 -5.62 6.05 22.02
CA PRO A 387 -7.06 6.31 21.94
C PRO A 387 -7.42 7.13 20.70
N ALA A 388 -8.62 6.89 20.17
CA ALA A 388 -9.20 7.75 19.15
C ALA A 388 -9.45 9.16 19.70
N ALA A 389 -9.04 10.17 18.95
CA ALA A 389 -9.20 11.59 19.23
C ALA A 389 -10.16 12.24 18.21
N HIS A 390 -10.84 13.30 18.65
CA HIS A 390 -11.73 14.09 17.81
C HIS A 390 -11.04 15.39 17.43
N ARG A 391 -10.95 15.71 16.13
CA ARG A 391 -10.41 17.00 15.66
C ARG A 391 -11.26 18.17 16.14
N LEU A 392 -12.58 18.00 16.19
CA LEU A 392 -13.49 19.04 16.65
C LEU A 392 -13.53 19.10 18.20
N PRO A 393 -13.28 20.26 18.84
CA PRO A 393 -13.19 20.36 20.30
C PRO A 393 -14.48 20.02 21.08
N ALA A 394 -15.62 20.07 20.40
CA ALA A 394 -16.93 19.70 20.93
C ALA A 394 -17.92 19.50 19.78
N ASP A 395 -18.89 18.61 19.99
CA ASP A 395 -20.11 18.59 19.18
C ASP A 395 -20.89 19.89 19.38
N LEU A 396 -21.67 20.27 18.38
CA LEU A 396 -22.58 21.41 18.45
C LEU A 396 -24.03 20.91 18.46
N ALA A 397 -24.82 21.43 19.38
CA ALA A 397 -26.26 21.21 19.45
C ALA A 397 -26.99 22.54 19.56
N VAL A 398 -28.21 22.60 19.03
CA VAL A 398 -29.12 23.71 19.26
C VAL A 398 -29.98 23.37 20.47
N GLU A 399 -29.91 24.20 21.50
CA GLU A 399 -30.69 24.12 22.73
C GLU A 399 -31.83 25.15 22.67
N THR A 400 -33.07 24.67 22.81
CA THR A 400 -34.27 25.52 22.87
C THR A 400 -34.52 26.01 24.30
N PRO A 401 -35.33 27.07 24.51
CA PRO A 401 -35.66 27.56 25.85
C PRO A 401 -36.33 26.52 26.75
N ASN A 402 -36.95 25.50 26.16
CA ASN A 402 -37.59 24.38 26.86
C ASN A 402 -36.59 23.30 27.32
N GLY A 403 -35.30 23.49 27.05
CA GLY A 403 -34.24 22.54 27.40
C GLY A 403 -34.07 21.37 26.43
N GLU A 404 -34.81 21.35 25.31
CA GLU A 404 -34.60 20.34 24.28
C GLU A 404 -33.32 20.63 23.50
N ARG A 405 -32.50 19.59 23.27
CA ARG A 405 -31.24 19.68 22.56
C ARG A 405 -31.27 18.80 21.33
N ARG A 406 -31.01 19.39 20.18
CA ARG A 406 -30.91 18.69 18.88
C ARG A 406 -29.52 18.90 18.30
N ARG A 407 -28.85 17.85 17.80
CA ARG A 407 -27.49 17.98 17.24
C ARG A 407 -27.54 18.81 15.98
N LEU A 408 -26.47 19.56 15.69
CA LEU A 408 -26.38 20.37 14.48
C LEU A 408 -26.68 19.56 13.21
N THR A 409 -26.13 18.34 13.12
CA THR A 409 -26.38 17.43 11.99
C THR A 409 -27.85 17.09 11.79
N GLU A 410 -28.63 17.02 12.87
CA GLU A 410 -30.03 16.61 12.82
C GLU A 410 -30.95 17.71 12.29
N HIS A 411 -30.47 18.95 12.11
CA HIS A 411 -31.26 20.05 11.52
C HIS A 411 -31.34 19.99 9.99
N PHE A 412 -30.51 19.19 9.34
CA PHE A 412 -30.57 18.95 7.90
C PHE A 412 -31.63 17.89 7.59
N ASP A 413 -32.47 18.10 6.57
CA ASP A 413 -33.55 17.16 6.24
C ASP A 413 -33.04 15.99 5.39
N VAL A 414 -32.02 16.22 4.56
CA VAL A 414 -31.49 15.18 3.67
C VAL A 414 -30.63 14.20 4.47
N ARG A 415 -31.10 12.95 4.58
CA ARG A 415 -30.39 11.87 5.29
C ARG A 415 -28.96 11.65 4.80
N LEU A 416 -28.69 11.85 3.50
CA LEU A 416 -27.33 11.76 2.95
C LEU A 416 -26.41 12.84 3.52
N ASN A 417 -26.90 14.08 3.66
CA ASN A 417 -26.17 15.17 4.30
C ASN A 417 -25.90 14.84 5.77
N GLN A 418 -26.90 14.32 6.49
CA GLN A 418 -26.70 13.90 7.89
C GLN A 418 -25.57 12.87 8.02
N VAL A 419 -25.57 11.84 7.17
CA VAL A 419 -24.55 10.79 7.18
C VAL A 419 -23.18 11.33 6.78
N ALA A 420 -23.11 12.18 5.76
CA ALA A 420 -21.85 12.79 5.31
C ALA A 420 -21.26 13.70 6.39
N ILE A 421 -22.09 14.53 7.03
CA ILE A 421 -21.67 15.43 8.11
C ILE A 421 -21.21 14.63 9.34
N ASP A 422 -21.96 13.61 9.75
CA ASP A 422 -21.54 12.78 10.88
C ASP A 422 -20.27 11.97 10.58
N ARG A 423 -20.04 11.54 9.33
CA ARG A 423 -18.84 10.79 8.92
C ARG A 423 -17.63 11.68 8.70
N ASP A 424 -17.80 12.85 8.10
CA ASP A 424 -16.69 13.67 7.59
C ASP A 424 -16.37 14.86 8.51
N VAL A 425 -17.31 15.27 9.38
CA VAL A 425 -17.15 16.43 10.29
C VAL A 425 -17.12 16.03 11.75
N PHE A 426 -18.08 15.22 12.20
CA PHE A 426 -18.23 14.85 13.61
C PHE A 426 -17.71 13.44 13.97
N ALA A 427 -17.06 12.74 13.01
CA ALA A 427 -16.50 11.43 13.27
C ALA A 427 -15.18 11.47 14.04
N ARG A 428 -14.85 10.31 14.64
CA ARG A 428 -13.49 10.04 15.14
C ARG A 428 -12.51 10.14 13.99
N THR A 429 -11.47 10.94 14.17
CA THR A 429 -10.66 11.39 13.04
C THR A 429 -9.21 10.90 13.14
N ASP A 430 -8.62 10.83 14.33
CA ASP A 430 -7.21 10.46 14.50
C ASP A 430 -6.98 9.45 15.63
N ARG A 431 -5.90 8.65 15.55
CA ARG A 431 -5.37 7.86 16.66
C ARG A 431 -4.19 8.63 17.28
N LEU A 432 -4.33 9.11 18.51
CA LEU A 432 -3.29 9.92 19.20
C LEU A 432 -2.79 9.22 20.46
N SER A 433 -1.63 9.62 20.99
CA SER A 433 -1.16 9.08 22.28
C SER A 433 -2.12 9.48 23.41
N ARG A 434 -2.11 8.73 24.52
CA ARG A 434 -2.87 9.14 25.72
C ARG A 434 -2.49 10.54 26.20
N MET A 435 -1.21 10.91 26.08
CA MET A 435 -0.74 12.23 26.51
C MET A 435 -1.31 13.33 25.61
N ALA A 436 -1.32 13.13 24.29
CA ALA A 436 -1.95 14.05 23.35
C ALA A 436 -3.45 14.21 23.65
N ASN A 437 -4.16 13.12 23.92
CA ASN A 437 -5.58 13.17 24.33
C ASN A 437 -5.79 13.93 25.66
N VAL A 438 -4.84 13.87 26.60
CA VAL A 438 -4.88 14.67 27.84
C VAL A 438 -4.69 16.15 27.53
N VAL A 439 -3.69 16.49 26.71
CA VAL A 439 -3.45 17.88 26.26
C VAL A 439 -4.67 18.43 25.53
N ASP A 440 -5.27 17.66 24.62
CA ASP A 440 -6.50 18.04 23.90
C ASP A 440 -7.65 18.32 24.85
N SER A 441 -7.89 17.41 25.81
CA SER A 441 -8.91 17.62 26.83
C SER A 441 -8.67 18.89 27.66
N TRP A 442 -7.40 19.24 27.91
CA TRP A 442 -7.03 20.47 28.62
C TRP A 442 -7.28 21.71 27.76
N LEU A 443 -6.91 21.68 26.48
CA LEU A 443 -7.16 22.75 25.51
C LEU A 443 -8.66 23.03 25.34
N GLU A 444 -9.45 21.96 25.21
CA GLU A 444 -10.91 21.99 25.17
C GLU A 444 -11.50 22.70 26.40
N THR A 445 -11.01 22.31 27.59
CA THR A 445 -11.45 22.86 28.88
C THR A 445 -10.94 24.28 29.14
N ALA A 446 -9.78 24.64 28.59
CA ALA A 446 -9.15 25.94 28.73
C ALA A 446 -9.90 27.04 27.98
N GLY A 447 -10.61 26.71 26.90
CA GLY A 447 -11.45 27.70 26.22
C GLY A 447 -11.91 27.35 24.82
N MET A 448 -11.37 26.31 24.18
CA MET A 448 -11.72 26.00 22.78
C MET A 448 -13.21 25.68 22.60
N ARG A 449 -13.83 24.93 23.53
CA ARG A 449 -15.27 24.62 23.47
C ARG A 449 -16.15 25.87 23.54
N LYS A 450 -15.85 26.74 24.51
CA LYS A 450 -16.58 28.01 24.70
C LYS A 450 -16.38 28.94 23.51
N THR A 451 -15.17 28.99 22.97
CA THR A 451 -14.83 29.80 21.80
C THR A 451 -15.60 29.34 20.57
N LEU A 452 -15.63 28.03 20.31
CA LEU A 452 -16.37 27.45 19.18
C LEU A 452 -17.88 27.73 19.30
N ALA A 453 -18.47 27.51 20.48
CA ALA A 453 -19.89 27.83 20.70
C ALA A 453 -20.17 29.34 20.54
N ARG A 454 -19.30 30.21 21.04
CA ARG A 454 -19.42 31.67 20.87
C ARG A 454 -19.38 32.07 19.39
N ALA A 455 -18.44 31.51 18.63
CA ALA A 455 -18.34 31.73 17.19
C ALA A 455 -19.59 31.23 16.46
N ALA A 456 -20.03 30.01 16.77
CA ALA A 456 -21.25 29.43 16.19
C ALA A 456 -22.49 30.29 16.47
N ASN A 457 -22.67 30.82 17.69
CA ASN A 457 -23.78 31.73 17.98
C ASN A 457 -23.67 33.09 17.26
N ALA A 458 -22.46 33.61 17.06
CA ALA A 458 -22.26 34.83 16.26
C ALA A 458 -22.66 34.61 14.80
N VAL A 459 -22.35 33.42 14.25
CA VAL A 459 -22.80 33.01 12.91
C VAL A 459 -24.32 32.80 12.89
N ALA A 460 -24.87 32.01 13.80
CA ALA A 460 -26.31 31.70 13.87
C ALA A 460 -27.18 32.95 13.99
N SER A 461 -26.77 33.94 14.78
CA SER A 461 -27.47 35.23 14.95
C SER A 461 -27.31 36.20 13.77
N GLY A 462 -26.57 35.83 12.72
CA GLY A 462 -26.31 36.70 11.57
C GLY A 462 -25.33 37.84 11.83
N ARG A 463 -24.75 37.95 13.03
CA ARG A 463 -23.81 39.03 13.38
C ARG A 463 -22.47 38.92 12.67
N MET A 464 -22.08 37.71 12.26
CA MET A 464 -20.82 37.43 11.56
C MET A 464 -21.02 36.34 10.50
N SER A 465 -20.20 36.35 9.45
CA SER A 465 -20.06 35.20 8.56
C SER A 465 -19.20 34.11 9.21
N ALA A 466 -19.28 32.87 8.72
CA ALA A 466 -18.41 31.79 9.19
C ALA A 466 -16.91 32.13 9.05
N SER A 467 -16.52 32.85 7.99
CA SER A 467 -15.13 33.29 7.76
C SER A 467 -14.67 34.35 8.75
N ALA A 468 -15.53 35.33 9.05
CA ALA A 468 -15.25 36.36 10.04
C ALA A 468 -15.19 35.73 11.45
N ALA A 469 -16.15 34.87 11.80
CA ALA A 469 -16.15 34.18 13.08
C ALA A 469 -14.91 33.27 13.26
N MET A 470 -14.43 32.64 12.18
CA MET A 470 -13.19 31.87 12.23
C MET A 470 -11.98 32.75 12.57
N SER A 471 -11.81 33.86 11.84
CA SER A 471 -10.61 34.72 11.93
C SER A 471 -10.61 35.61 13.18
N ASP A 472 -11.78 36.07 13.62
CA ASP A 472 -11.91 37.05 14.70
C ASP A 472 -12.24 36.42 16.07
N ILE A 473 -12.79 35.20 16.07
CA ILE A 473 -13.23 34.51 17.30
C ILE A 473 -12.48 33.20 17.51
N VAL A 474 -12.46 32.29 16.54
CA VAL A 474 -11.92 30.94 16.71
C VAL A 474 -10.40 30.94 16.77
N GLU A 475 -9.71 31.46 15.75
CA GLU A 475 -8.24 31.47 15.69
C GLU A 475 -7.62 32.18 16.92
N PRO A 476 -8.05 33.41 17.31
CA PRO A 476 -7.52 34.07 18.51
C PRO A 476 -7.90 33.38 19.82
N GLY A 477 -9.12 32.82 19.90
CA GLY A 477 -9.58 32.13 21.10
C GLY A 477 -8.90 30.77 21.31
N TYR A 478 -8.52 30.08 20.23
CA TYR A 478 -7.75 28.83 20.30
C TYR A 478 -6.30 29.11 20.69
N ALA A 479 -5.67 30.14 20.11
CA ALA A 479 -4.35 30.61 20.55
C ALA A 479 -4.34 30.97 22.05
N ALA A 480 -5.36 31.69 22.53
CA ALA A 480 -5.52 32.00 23.95
C ALA A 480 -5.69 30.74 24.83
N ALA A 481 -6.42 29.73 24.34
CA ALA A 481 -6.58 28.45 25.04
C ALA A 481 -5.27 27.65 25.12
N VAL A 482 -4.45 27.67 24.07
CA VAL A 482 -3.10 27.09 24.06
C VAL A 482 -2.21 27.79 25.09
N ALA A 483 -2.19 29.12 25.10
CA ALA A 483 -1.41 29.92 26.06
C ALA A 483 -1.83 29.65 27.52
N LEU A 484 -3.14 29.62 27.80
CA LEU A 484 -3.66 29.31 29.14
C LEU A 484 -3.30 27.88 29.58
N THR A 485 -3.35 26.92 28.65
CA THR A 485 -3.00 25.52 28.95
C THR A 485 -1.52 25.37 29.25
N ARG A 486 -0.66 26.07 28.51
CA ARG A 486 0.79 26.16 28.78
C ARG A 486 1.07 26.74 30.17
N GLN A 487 0.41 27.86 30.53
CA GLN A 487 0.55 28.46 31.86
C GLN A 487 0.10 27.51 32.99
N ARG A 488 -0.97 26.74 32.75
CA ARG A 488 -1.44 25.72 33.72
C ARG A 488 -0.45 24.57 33.87
N LEU A 489 0.14 24.10 32.77
CA LEU A 489 1.17 23.05 32.79
C LEU A 489 2.38 23.50 33.62
N GLU A 490 2.90 24.70 33.36
CA GLU A 490 4.02 25.28 34.12
C GLU A 490 3.71 25.43 35.61
N ARG A 491 2.53 25.97 35.95
CA ARG A 491 2.09 26.11 37.34
C ARG A 491 1.99 24.76 38.06
N ASN A 492 1.42 23.75 37.39
CA ASN A 492 1.28 22.41 37.96
C ASN A 492 2.64 21.73 38.18
N MET A 493 3.59 21.94 37.27
CA MET A 493 4.96 21.42 37.40
C MET A 493 5.72 22.10 38.54
N ALA A 494 5.65 23.44 38.64
CA ALA A 494 6.26 24.17 39.75
C ALA A 494 5.70 23.77 41.12
N LEU A 495 4.39 23.49 41.21
CA LEU A 495 3.77 22.95 42.43
C LEU A 495 4.27 21.53 42.73
N ALA A 496 4.34 20.65 41.72
CA ALA A 496 4.83 19.28 41.88
C ALA A 496 6.30 19.22 42.31
N GLU A 497 7.16 20.09 41.78
CA GLU A 497 8.56 20.23 42.16
C GLU A 497 8.70 20.72 43.61
N ARG A 498 7.93 21.77 44.00
CA ARG A 498 7.90 22.25 45.39
C ARG A 498 7.46 21.17 46.36
N THR A 499 6.46 20.36 46.02
CA THR A 499 6.01 19.24 46.84
C THR A 499 7.09 18.17 46.97
N ALA A 500 7.79 17.82 45.88
CA ALA A 500 8.88 16.84 45.93
C ALA A 500 10.05 17.31 46.80
N ILE A 501 10.42 18.58 46.69
CA ILE A 501 11.44 19.19 47.55
C ILE A 501 10.99 19.16 49.02
N ALA A 502 9.74 19.54 49.30
CA ALA A 502 9.18 19.51 50.66
C ALA A 502 9.15 18.09 51.27
N THR A 503 8.88 17.05 50.47
CA THR A 503 8.94 15.65 50.93
C THR A 503 10.36 15.11 51.09
N SER A 504 11.36 15.73 50.44
CA SER A 504 12.78 15.35 50.55
C SER A 504 13.47 15.98 51.76
N ILE A 505 12.88 17.02 52.33
CA ILE A 505 13.35 17.67 53.56
C ILE A 505 12.71 16.92 54.73
N VAL A 506 13.54 16.14 55.43
CA VAL A 506 13.17 15.44 56.66
C VAL A 506 13.74 16.17 57.87
N ASP A 507 13.06 16.09 59.01
CA ASP A 507 13.59 16.60 60.27
C ASP A 507 14.73 15.71 60.83
N GLN A 508 15.28 16.07 61.99
CA GLN A 508 16.38 15.32 62.63
C GLN A 508 16.02 13.88 63.02
N ARG A 509 14.73 13.51 62.97
CA ARG A 509 14.22 12.16 63.25
C ARG A 509 13.85 11.39 61.98
N GLY A 510 14.02 12.00 60.80
CA GLY A 510 13.72 11.39 59.51
C GLY A 510 12.27 11.57 59.04
N GLU A 511 11.48 12.41 59.72
CA GLU A 511 10.08 12.65 59.36
C GLU A 511 9.93 13.79 58.33
N PRO A 512 9.15 13.64 57.25
CA PRO A 512 8.99 14.68 56.23
C PRO A 512 8.40 15.99 56.78
N PHE A 513 9.01 17.12 56.44
CA PHE A 513 8.78 18.42 57.09
C PHE A 513 7.39 19.05 56.82
N ARG A 514 6.54 18.49 55.95
CA ARG A 514 5.09 18.78 55.84
C ARG A 514 4.41 17.83 54.83
N ALA A 515 3.32 17.17 55.24
CA ALA A 515 2.44 16.46 54.33
C ALA A 515 1.43 17.44 53.69
N VAL A 516 1.61 17.77 52.41
CA VAL A 516 0.60 18.48 51.61
C VAL A 516 -0.23 17.45 50.85
N LEU A 517 -1.56 17.53 50.97
CA LEU A 517 -2.51 16.65 50.29
C LEU A 517 -2.33 16.74 48.76
N ASP A 518 -2.17 15.57 48.13
CA ASP A 518 -1.93 15.40 46.70
C ASP A 518 -3.25 15.46 45.92
N ASP A 519 -3.60 16.63 45.38
CA ASP A 519 -4.78 16.82 44.52
C ASP A 519 -4.41 17.03 43.03
N LEU A 520 -3.22 16.58 42.61
CA LEU A 520 -2.75 16.74 41.23
C LEU A 520 -3.12 15.52 40.36
N ARG A 521 -3.87 15.78 39.29
CA ARG A 521 -4.40 14.79 38.32
C ARG A 521 -3.33 14.09 37.45
N LEU A 522 -2.04 14.35 37.67
CA LEU A 522 -0.93 13.70 36.97
C LEU A 522 -0.28 12.65 37.89
N ARG A 523 -0.94 11.50 38.05
CA ARG A 523 -0.43 10.37 38.86
C ARG A 523 0.69 9.63 38.14
N THR A 524 1.93 10.12 38.21
CA THR A 524 3.13 9.35 37.83
C THR A 524 4.29 9.67 38.78
N GLY A 525 4.78 8.66 39.50
CA GLY A 525 5.87 8.81 40.48
C GLY A 525 7.25 9.02 39.85
N HIS A 526 8.14 9.68 40.59
CA HIS A 526 9.53 10.11 40.28
C HIS A 526 9.67 11.44 39.49
N LEU A 527 10.58 12.31 39.97
CA LEU A 527 10.82 13.67 39.46
C LEU A 527 11.23 13.67 37.97
N GLU A 528 12.06 12.71 37.58
CA GLU A 528 12.51 12.53 36.19
C GLU A 528 11.35 12.18 35.23
N ASN A 529 10.36 11.42 35.70
CA ASN A 529 9.18 11.10 34.90
C ASN A 529 8.30 12.34 34.71
N ARG A 530 8.28 13.25 35.69
CA ARG A 530 7.53 14.52 35.59
C ARG A 530 8.18 15.47 34.56
N ALA A 531 9.50 15.59 34.55
CA ALA A 531 10.23 16.40 33.57
C ALA A 531 9.99 15.89 32.13
N ARG A 532 9.98 14.56 31.95
CA ARG A 532 9.66 13.90 30.68
C ARG A 532 8.22 14.16 30.21
N VAL A 533 7.24 13.98 31.11
CA VAL A 533 5.82 14.27 30.82
C VAL A 533 5.63 15.73 30.44
N LYS A 534 6.27 16.67 31.17
CA LYS A 534 6.23 18.09 30.85
C LYS A 534 6.74 18.37 29.44
N SER A 535 7.93 17.87 29.11
CA SER A 535 8.58 18.08 27.82
C SER A 535 7.70 17.56 26.65
N MET A 536 7.07 16.40 26.83
CA MET A 536 6.14 15.84 25.84
C MET A 536 4.89 16.72 25.66
N MET A 537 4.28 17.18 26.77
CA MET A 537 3.11 18.04 26.70
C MET A 537 3.43 19.40 26.07
N GLU A 538 4.62 19.95 26.33
CA GLU A 538 5.12 21.18 25.70
C GLU A 538 5.29 21.02 24.20
N ALA A 539 5.90 19.93 23.73
CA ALA A 539 6.06 19.66 22.31
C ALA A 539 4.70 19.57 21.57
N ILE A 540 3.69 18.97 22.20
CA ILE A 540 2.32 18.91 21.65
C ILE A 540 1.70 20.31 21.57
N LEU A 541 1.87 21.12 22.61
CA LEU A 541 1.38 22.50 22.64
C LEU A 541 2.11 23.40 21.63
N ASP A 542 3.41 23.18 21.41
CA ASP A 542 4.21 23.90 20.41
C ASP A 542 3.77 23.57 18.98
N GLU A 543 3.49 22.30 18.69
CA GLU A 543 2.93 21.91 17.40
C GLU A 543 1.55 22.53 17.19
N THR A 544 0.68 22.47 18.19
CA THR A 544 -0.65 23.07 18.12
C THR A 544 -0.58 24.60 17.92
N ALA A 545 0.40 25.26 18.53
CA ALA A 545 0.64 26.70 18.36
C ALA A 545 1.22 27.06 16.98
N ARG A 546 1.91 26.14 16.30
CA ARG A 546 2.41 26.40 14.94
C ARG A 546 1.28 26.53 13.91
N HIS A 547 0.14 25.90 14.17
CA HIS A 547 -1.04 25.92 13.30
C HIS A 547 -2.17 26.78 13.87
N GLU A 548 -1.88 28.05 14.13
CA GLU A 548 -2.85 29.02 14.70
C GLU A 548 -3.84 29.60 13.68
N ARG A 549 -3.57 29.47 12.38
CA ARG A 549 -4.38 30.03 11.30
C ARG A 549 -4.77 28.97 10.28
N LEU A 550 -6.00 29.05 9.78
CA LEU A 550 -6.48 28.19 8.71
C LEU A 550 -6.06 28.75 7.34
N ASP A 551 -5.36 27.94 6.54
CA ASP A 551 -4.91 28.32 5.20
C ASP A 551 -6.07 28.43 4.19
N ALA A 552 -5.78 29.09 3.06
CA ALA A 552 -6.77 29.40 2.03
C ALA A 552 -7.26 28.18 1.24
N GLU A 553 -6.46 27.11 1.15
CA GLU A 553 -6.86 25.89 0.45
C GLU A 553 -7.92 25.13 1.25
N ARG A 554 -7.68 24.96 2.56
CA ARG A 554 -8.63 24.31 3.46
C ARG A 554 -9.90 25.13 3.66
N ARG A 555 -9.81 26.47 3.65
CA ARG A 555 -11.00 27.33 3.60
C ARG A 555 -11.85 27.05 2.36
N ARG A 556 -11.25 26.98 1.17
CA ARG A 556 -11.94 26.65 -0.09
C ARG A 556 -12.59 25.26 -0.04
N ALA A 557 -11.88 24.25 0.46
CA ALA A 557 -12.41 22.90 0.59
C ALA A 557 -13.65 22.84 1.51
N ALA A 558 -13.61 23.55 2.64
CA ALA A 558 -14.74 23.64 3.56
C ALA A 558 -15.95 24.37 2.95
N GLU A 559 -15.70 25.43 2.16
CA GLU A 559 -16.75 26.13 1.42
C GLU A 559 -17.40 25.26 0.35
N GLU A 560 -16.62 24.47 -0.38
CA GLU A 560 -17.13 23.52 -1.37
C GLU A 560 -17.98 22.42 -0.72
N PHE A 561 -17.50 21.85 0.40
CA PHE A 561 -18.26 20.88 1.18
C PHE A 561 -19.61 21.46 1.65
N SER A 562 -19.59 22.65 2.24
CA SER A 562 -20.80 23.33 2.72
C SER A 562 -21.76 23.68 1.58
N ARG A 563 -21.24 24.12 0.43
CA ARG A 563 -22.05 24.38 -0.77
C ARG A 563 -22.76 23.10 -1.22
N GLY A 564 -22.06 21.98 -1.26
CA GLY A 564 -22.66 20.68 -1.58
C GLY A 564 -23.80 20.29 -0.63
N VAL A 565 -23.63 20.55 0.68
CA VAL A 565 -24.70 20.32 1.67
C VAL A 565 -25.91 21.21 1.38
N VAL A 566 -25.71 22.51 1.16
CA VAL A 566 -26.80 23.46 0.87
C VAL A 566 -27.52 23.12 -0.43
N ASP A 567 -26.77 22.80 -1.49
CA ASP A 567 -27.34 22.40 -2.79
C ASP A 567 -28.18 21.13 -2.66
N ASN A 568 -27.72 20.16 -1.86
CA ASN A 568 -28.47 18.94 -1.56
C ASN A 568 -29.75 19.25 -0.78
N GLU A 569 -29.72 20.10 0.26
CA GLU A 569 -30.93 20.49 0.99
C GLU A 569 -31.94 21.21 0.09
N GLY A 570 -31.48 22.15 -0.74
CA GLY A 570 -32.34 22.88 -1.66
C GLY A 570 -32.98 22.00 -2.75
N SER A 571 -32.26 20.99 -3.23
CA SER A 571 -32.73 20.10 -4.31
C SER A 571 -33.49 18.86 -3.82
N LEU A 572 -33.01 18.23 -2.75
CA LEU A 572 -33.55 16.96 -2.21
C LEU A 572 -34.45 17.18 -0.99
N GLY A 573 -34.23 18.24 -0.19
CA GLY A 573 -35.07 18.58 0.97
C GLY A 573 -36.46 19.07 0.58
N ALA A 574 -36.57 19.92 -0.44
CA ALA A 574 -37.85 20.31 -1.04
C ALA A 574 -38.63 19.10 -1.62
N SER A 575 -37.89 18.10 -2.12
CA SER A 575 -38.46 16.84 -2.63
C SER A 575 -38.96 15.93 -1.50
N GLN A 576 -38.41 16.03 -0.27
CA GLN A 576 -38.89 15.28 0.90
C GLN A 576 -40.08 15.92 1.62
N ALA A 577 -40.21 17.26 1.60
CA ALA A 577 -41.40 17.95 2.09
C ALA A 577 -42.65 17.62 1.22
N LEU A 578 -42.46 17.45 -0.08
CA LEU A 578 -43.49 16.90 -1.00
C LEU A 578 -43.62 15.36 -0.89
N GLY A 579 -42.60 14.68 -0.37
CA GLY A 579 -42.53 13.23 -0.23
C GLY A 579 -43.24 12.63 0.99
N ARG A 580 -43.82 13.44 1.89
CA ARG A 580 -44.69 12.94 2.97
C ARG A 580 -46.18 12.93 2.62
N SER A 581 -46.58 13.42 1.45
CA SER A 581 -47.99 13.39 1.01
C SER A 581 -48.25 12.83 -0.38
N ALA A 582 -47.23 12.45 -1.16
CA ALA A 582 -47.45 11.84 -2.47
C ALA A 582 -47.25 10.32 -2.44
N SER A 583 -48.35 9.62 -2.73
CA SER A 583 -48.44 8.19 -2.92
C SER A 583 -47.35 7.59 -3.80
N ARG A 584 -46.92 6.39 -3.39
CA ARG A 584 -46.11 5.32 -4.00
C ARG A 584 -46.32 5.01 -5.50
N ALA A 585 -46.29 5.99 -6.40
CA ALA A 585 -46.29 5.79 -7.85
C ALA A 585 -45.11 6.53 -8.47
N ASP A 586 -44.33 5.81 -9.30
CA ASP A 586 -43.32 6.27 -10.28
C ASP A 586 -41.93 5.62 -10.17
N VAL A 587 -41.90 4.31 -9.85
CA VAL A 587 -40.71 3.47 -10.02
C VAL A 587 -40.89 2.55 -11.22
N LEU A 588 -39.99 2.64 -12.21
CA LEU A 588 -40.03 1.83 -13.44
C LEU A 588 -39.54 0.40 -13.20
N VAL A 589 -38.44 0.26 -12.45
CA VAL A 589 -37.91 -1.02 -11.97
C VAL A 589 -37.41 -0.86 -10.54
N ALA A 590 -38.00 -1.60 -9.61
CA ALA A 590 -37.66 -1.51 -8.20
C ALA A 590 -36.25 -2.07 -7.89
N GLY A 591 -35.59 -1.45 -6.92
CA GLY A 591 -34.42 -2.04 -6.27
C GLY A 591 -34.82 -3.32 -5.52
N ARG A 592 -33.91 -4.30 -5.50
CA ARG A 592 -34.08 -5.59 -4.82
C ARG A 592 -32.82 -5.93 -4.04
N ASP A 593 -33.00 -6.41 -2.82
CA ASP A 593 -31.93 -7.01 -2.04
C ASP A 593 -31.84 -8.50 -2.35
N LEU A 594 -30.72 -8.91 -2.94
CA LEU A 594 -30.37 -10.32 -3.09
C LEU A 594 -29.66 -10.79 -1.81
N PRO A 595 -30.07 -11.92 -1.22
CA PRO A 595 -29.37 -12.51 -0.08
C PRO A 595 -27.96 -12.95 -0.47
N ASP A 596 -27.08 -13.11 0.51
CA ASP A 596 -25.75 -13.69 0.30
C ASP A 596 -25.86 -15.15 -0.14
N LEU A 597 -24.87 -15.63 -0.90
CA LEU A 597 -24.82 -17.03 -1.29
C LEU A 597 -24.61 -17.92 -0.07
N SER A 598 -25.38 -18.99 0.01
CA SER A 598 -25.10 -20.09 0.93
C SER A 598 -23.87 -20.89 0.47
N GLU A 599 -23.20 -21.54 1.42
CA GLU A 599 -22.07 -22.44 1.10
C GLU A 599 -22.46 -23.55 0.12
N LYS A 600 -23.72 -24.00 0.17
CA LYS A 600 -24.24 -24.98 -0.79
C LYS A 600 -24.25 -24.43 -2.21
N GLU A 601 -24.74 -23.21 -2.42
CA GLU A 601 -24.77 -22.58 -3.74
C GLU A 601 -23.37 -22.30 -4.29
N ILE A 602 -22.42 -21.95 -3.41
CA ILE A 602 -21.01 -21.79 -3.79
C ILE A 602 -20.43 -23.15 -4.23
N ALA A 603 -20.69 -24.22 -3.46
CA ALA A 603 -20.23 -25.56 -3.80
C ALA A 603 -20.81 -26.07 -5.13
N ASP A 604 -22.10 -25.87 -5.38
CA ASP A 604 -22.77 -26.27 -6.63
C ASP A 604 -22.15 -25.54 -7.85
N ARG A 605 -21.83 -24.24 -7.71
CA ARG A 605 -21.17 -23.45 -8.76
C ARG A 605 -19.72 -23.87 -8.99
N LEU A 606 -18.97 -24.15 -7.92
CA LEU A 606 -17.60 -24.69 -8.03
C LEU A 606 -17.60 -26.05 -8.73
N HIS A 607 -18.57 -26.90 -8.44
CA HIS A 607 -18.71 -28.20 -9.11
C HIS A 607 -18.93 -28.04 -10.61
N GLY A 608 -19.77 -27.07 -11.02
CA GLY A 608 -20.06 -26.73 -12.41
C GLY A 608 -18.98 -25.95 -13.16
N SER A 609 -17.88 -25.54 -12.52
CA SER A 609 -16.81 -24.78 -13.19
C SER A 609 -16.05 -25.67 -14.18
N ALA A 610 -16.02 -25.25 -15.46
CA ALA A 610 -15.29 -25.94 -16.52
C ALA A 610 -13.78 -26.01 -16.22
N ARG A 611 -13.22 -24.93 -15.65
CA ARG A 611 -11.81 -24.86 -15.27
C ARG A 611 -11.45 -25.90 -14.19
N LEU A 612 -12.33 -26.07 -13.20
CA LEU A 612 -12.13 -27.09 -12.18
C LEU A 612 -12.38 -28.50 -12.73
N ALA A 613 -13.27 -28.65 -13.72
CA ALA A 613 -13.47 -29.94 -14.40
C ALA A 613 -12.20 -30.39 -15.13
N ASP A 614 -11.52 -29.51 -15.86
CA ASP A 614 -10.26 -29.81 -16.55
C ASP A 614 -9.17 -30.24 -15.55
N LYS A 615 -9.06 -29.54 -14.42
CA LYS A 615 -8.11 -29.88 -13.36
C LYS A 615 -8.43 -31.20 -12.66
N ARG A 616 -9.71 -31.53 -12.45
CA ARG A 616 -10.12 -32.85 -11.94
C ARG A 616 -9.73 -33.96 -12.92
N ALA A 617 -9.93 -33.75 -14.22
CA ALA A 617 -9.54 -34.72 -15.25
C ALA A 617 -8.01 -34.93 -15.30
N GLU A 618 -7.23 -33.86 -15.13
CA GLU A 618 -5.76 -33.93 -15.00
C GLU A 618 -5.34 -34.77 -13.78
N ILE A 619 -5.95 -34.51 -12.62
CA ILE A 619 -5.71 -35.26 -11.38
C ILE A 619 -6.10 -36.74 -11.55
N GLU A 620 -7.23 -37.04 -12.15
CA GLU A 620 -7.66 -38.43 -12.42
C GLU A 620 -6.67 -39.18 -13.31
N ASN A 621 -6.11 -38.50 -14.32
CA ASN A 621 -5.10 -39.09 -15.20
C ASN A 621 -3.78 -39.35 -14.46
N LEU A 622 -3.29 -38.38 -13.70
CA LEU A 622 -2.09 -38.53 -12.88
C LEU A 622 -2.27 -39.59 -11.78
N SER A 623 -3.46 -39.67 -11.18
CA SER A 623 -3.82 -40.69 -10.20
C SER A 623 -3.76 -42.10 -10.79
N ARG A 624 -4.21 -42.28 -12.04
CA ARG A 624 -4.06 -43.54 -12.78
C ARG A 624 -2.59 -43.93 -12.97
N LEU A 625 -1.71 -42.97 -13.24
CA LEU A 625 -0.28 -43.22 -13.45
C LEU A 625 0.47 -43.56 -12.16
N VAL A 626 0.06 -42.97 -11.03
CA VAL A 626 0.73 -43.15 -9.72
C VAL A 626 0.22 -44.38 -8.98
N PHE A 627 -1.11 -44.58 -8.91
CA PHE A 627 -1.74 -45.63 -8.11
C PHE A 627 -2.32 -46.78 -8.94
N GLY A 628 -2.32 -46.67 -10.28
CA GLY A 628 -3.01 -47.64 -11.14
C GLY A 628 -4.53 -47.54 -11.08
N ASN A 629 -5.08 -46.58 -10.33
CA ASN A 629 -6.50 -46.37 -10.12
C ASN A 629 -6.80 -44.85 -10.17
N SER A 630 -7.63 -44.42 -11.11
CA SER A 630 -8.00 -43.00 -11.26
C SER A 630 -8.84 -42.45 -10.11
N GLN A 631 -9.39 -43.31 -9.25
CA GLN A 631 -10.22 -42.92 -8.10
C GLN A 631 -9.45 -42.89 -6.77
N ALA A 632 -8.15 -43.20 -6.78
CA ALA A 632 -7.36 -43.30 -5.54
C ALA A 632 -7.34 -42.01 -4.71
N VAL A 633 -7.42 -40.85 -5.39
CA VAL A 633 -7.42 -39.52 -4.75
C VAL A 633 -8.77 -38.80 -4.82
N ALA A 634 -9.84 -39.48 -5.27
CA ALA A 634 -11.14 -38.84 -5.50
C ALA A 634 -11.76 -38.28 -4.21
N SER A 635 -11.61 -38.99 -3.08
CA SER A 635 -12.04 -38.50 -1.76
C SER A 635 -11.25 -37.26 -1.34
N SER A 636 -9.93 -37.24 -1.58
CA SER A 636 -9.08 -36.09 -1.30
C SER A 636 -9.51 -34.89 -2.14
N VAL A 637 -9.80 -35.07 -3.44
CA VAL A 637 -10.29 -34.00 -4.32
C VAL A 637 -11.61 -33.41 -3.84
N VAL A 638 -12.53 -34.25 -3.35
CA VAL A 638 -13.82 -33.78 -2.78
C VAL A 638 -13.62 -32.99 -1.49
N SER A 639 -12.61 -33.33 -0.69
CA SER A 639 -12.29 -32.62 0.55
C SER A 639 -11.51 -31.31 0.34
N ILE A 640 -11.01 -31.04 -0.88
CA ILE A 640 -10.32 -29.79 -1.18
C ILE A 640 -11.34 -28.67 -1.32
N HIS A 641 -11.35 -27.78 -0.34
CA HIS A 641 -12.22 -26.60 -0.30
C HIS A 641 -11.45 -25.27 -0.44
N ASP A 642 -10.12 -25.32 -0.36
CA ASP A 642 -9.20 -24.18 -0.46
C ASP A 642 -7.76 -24.61 -0.81
N ALA A 643 -6.85 -23.65 -0.97
CA ALA A 643 -5.44 -23.91 -1.25
C ALA A 643 -4.72 -24.73 -0.16
N ARG A 644 -5.13 -24.60 1.10
CA ARG A 644 -4.48 -25.32 2.21
C ARG A 644 -4.81 -26.80 2.19
N SER A 645 -6.09 -27.12 1.99
CA SER A 645 -6.58 -28.49 1.84
C SER A 645 -6.03 -29.12 0.55
N GLY A 646 -5.84 -28.35 -0.52
CA GLY A 646 -5.12 -28.78 -1.73
C GLY A 646 -3.65 -29.13 -1.48
N ALA A 647 -2.92 -28.25 -0.77
CA ALA A 647 -1.54 -28.50 -0.40
C ALA A 647 -1.39 -29.72 0.51
N ALA A 648 -2.27 -29.88 1.51
CA ALA A 648 -2.29 -31.03 2.40
C ALA A 648 -2.55 -32.33 1.65
N ALA A 649 -3.50 -32.35 0.70
CA ALA A 649 -3.73 -33.50 -0.17
C ALA A 649 -2.49 -33.82 -1.03
N GLY A 650 -1.75 -32.81 -1.48
CA GLY A 650 -0.47 -32.99 -2.17
C GLY A 650 0.63 -33.57 -1.25
N ASP A 651 0.73 -33.11 0.00
CA ASP A 651 1.65 -33.64 1.00
C ASP A 651 1.36 -35.13 1.27
N ASP A 652 0.09 -35.51 1.38
CA ASP A 652 -0.34 -36.90 1.57
C ASP A 652 0.11 -37.83 0.42
N VAL A 653 0.18 -37.31 -0.82
CA VAL A 653 0.76 -38.07 -1.95
C VAL A 653 2.28 -38.22 -1.79
N ARG A 654 3.00 -37.16 -1.40
CA ARG A 654 4.47 -37.21 -1.24
C ARG A 654 4.89 -38.10 -0.08
N GLU A 655 4.11 -38.13 0.98
CA GLU A 655 4.36 -38.94 2.17
C GLU A 655 3.83 -40.38 2.04
N GLY A 656 3.21 -40.74 0.91
CA GLY A 656 2.70 -42.09 0.65
C GLY A 656 1.49 -42.46 1.52
N ARG A 657 0.75 -41.49 2.04
CA ARG A 657 -0.42 -41.70 2.92
C ARG A 657 -1.68 -42.12 2.17
N LEU A 658 -1.71 -42.00 0.84
CA LEU A 658 -2.89 -42.25 -0.01
C LEU A 658 -2.90 -43.64 -0.67
N GLY A 659 -2.08 -44.58 -0.17
CA GLY A 659 -2.09 -46.00 -0.54
C GLY A 659 -0.88 -46.46 -1.35
N ASP A 660 -0.87 -47.76 -1.62
CA ASP A 660 0.20 -48.49 -2.32
C ASP A 660 0.34 -47.98 -3.77
N MET A 661 1.56 -47.58 -4.16
CA MET A 661 1.81 -47.11 -5.53
C MET A 661 1.79 -48.28 -6.53
N ALA A 662 1.51 -47.99 -7.81
CA ALA A 662 1.42 -49.02 -8.83
C ALA A 662 2.72 -49.86 -8.92
N GLY A 663 2.56 -51.19 -8.84
CA GLY A 663 3.68 -52.14 -8.94
C GLY A 663 4.25 -52.63 -7.61
N GLU A 664 3.61 -52.34 -6.47
CA GLU A 664 3.99 -52.86 -5.15
C GLU A 664 3.86 -54.39 -5.09
N GLY A 665 4.99 -55.07 -5.00
CA GLY A 665 5.07 -56.52 -4.86
C GLY A 665 5.31 -56.92 -3.41
N LYS A 666 4.44 -57.78 -2.85
CA LYS A 666 4.70 -58.46 -1.58
C LYS A 666 5.88 -59.43 -1.74
N GLY A 667 7.12 -58.95 -1.56
CA GLY A 667 8.31 -59.81 -1.56
C GLY A 667 9.62 -59.03 -1.66
N TRP A 668 10.46 -59.18 -0.64
CA TRP A 668 11.78 -58.53 -0.45
C TRP A 668 12.85 -58.86 -1.53
N LEU A 669 12.54 -59.70 -2.52
CA LEU A 669 13.51 -60.14 -3.52
C LEU A 669 12.92 -60.03 -4.94
N ARG A 670 12.87 -58.82 -5.50
CA ARG A 670 12.82 -58.53 -6.97
C ARG A 670 12.97 -57.02 -7.20
N GLY A 671 13.85 -56.62 -8.12
CA GLY A 671 14.15 -55.22 -8.45
C GLY A 671 12.92 -54.41 -8.95
N PRO A 672 13.03 -53.08 -9.03
CA PRO A 672 11.89 -52.18 -9.28
C PRO A 672 11.27 -52.48 -10.65
N ARG A 673 9.99 -52.86 -10.66
CA ARG A 673 9.22 -53.06 -11.90
C ARG A 673 9.12 -51.71 -12.64
N PRO A 674 9.13 -51.68 -13.99
CA PRO A 674 9.00 -50.43 -14.76
C PRO A 674 7.79 -49.57 -14.36
N ALA A 675 6.69 -50.21 -13.94
CA ALA A 675 5.51 -49.53 -13.41
C ALA A 675 5.79 -48.70 -12.14
N ARG A 676 6.68 -49.17 -11.25
CA ARG A 676 7.06 -48.48 -10.01
C ARG A 676 7.86 -47.21 -10.30
N GLN A 677 8.84 -47.30 -11.21
CA GLN A 677 9.65 -46.15 -11.61
C GLN A 677 8.79 -45.06 -12.28
N SER A 678 7.81 -45.48 -13.10
CA SER A 678 6.84 -44.55 -13.68
C SER A 678 5.97 -43.91 -12.59
N ALA A 679 5.46 -44.67 -11.62
CA ALA A 679 4.65 -44.13 -10.52
C ALA A 679 5.43 -43.12 -9.67
N GLU A 680 6.69 -43.41 -9.32
CA GLU A 680 7.56 -42.50 -8.56
C GLU A 680 7.86 -41.20 -9.32
N ALA A 681 8.04 -41.27 -10.64
CA ALA A 681 8.29 -40.08 -11.46
C ALA A 681 7.08 -39.13 -11.56
N HIS A 682 5.86 -39.67 -11.49
CA HIS A 682 4.61 -38.89 -11.63
C HIS A 682 4.01 -38.47 -10.27
N ALA A 683 4.44 -39.05 -9.14
CA ALA A 683 3.95 -38.68 -7.82
C ALA A 683 4.16 -37.19 -7.47
N PRO A 684 5.31 -36.55 -7.76
CA PRO A 684 5.47 -35.11 -7.57
C PRO A 684 4.52 -34.27 -8.43
N GLN A 685 4.21 -34.72 -9.65
CA GLN A 685 3.29 -34.04 -10.56
C GLN A 685 1.85 -34.12 -10.04
N LEU A 686 1.43 -35.29 -9.54
CA LEU A 686 0.13 -35.45 -8.89
C LEU A 686 0.00 -34.58 -7.63
N ALA A 687 1.04 -34.52 -6.81
CA ALA A 687 1.07 -33.67 -5.62
C ALA A 687 0.97 -32.19 -5.97
N ALA A 688 1.66 -31.74 -7.03
CA ALA A 688 1.55 -30.39 -7.55
C ALA A 688 0.15 -30.11 -8.11
N ALA A 689 -0.44 -31.04 -8.86
CA ALA A 689 -1.77 -30.88 -9.43
C ALA A 689 -2.87 -30.76 -8.36
N LEU A 690 -2.76 -31.48 -7.23
CA LEU A 690 -3.68 -31.35 -6.09
C LEU A 690 -3.55 -29.98 -5.38
N ALA A 691 -2.33 -29.49 -5.22
CA ALA A 691 -2.09 -28.15 -4.67
C ALA A 691 -2.63 -27.05 -5.61
N ASP A 692 -2.35 -27.17 -6.92
CA ASP A 692 -2.86 -26.27 -7.95
C ASP A 692 -4.39 -26.29 -8.03
N TYR A 693 -5.02 -27.44 -7.81
CA TYR A 693 -6.48 -27.55 -7.74
C TYR A 693 -7.04 -26.77 -6.54
N GLY A 694 -6.41 -26.84 -5.37
CA GLY A 694 -6.79 -26.02 -4.21
C GLY A 694 -6.71 -24.51 -4.50
N HIS A 695 -5.64 -24.07 -5.17
CA HIS A 695 -5.52 -22.68 -5.61
C HIS A 695 -6.59 -22.29 -6.63
N ALA A 696 -6.93 -23.19 -7.56
CA ALA A 696 -8.00 -22.96 -8.53
C ALA A 696 -9.37 -22.88 -7.84
N VAL A 697 -9.63 -23.69 -6.80
CA VAL A 697 -10.88 -23.62 -6.01
C VAL A 697 -11.01 -22.28 -5.30
N ASP A 698 -9.95 -21.78 -4.66
CA ASP A 698 -9.95 -20.45 -4.01
C ASP A 698 -10.23 -19.34 -5.02
N PHE A 699 -9.59 -19.40 -6.19
CA PHE A 699 -9.79 -18.44 -7.26
C PHE A 699 -11.25 -18.44 -7.74
N GLU A 700 -11.81 -19.61 -8.06
CA GLU A 700 -13.18 -19.72 -8.58
C GLU A 700 -14.21 -19.34 -7.51
N ARG A 701 -13.97 -19.68 -6.23
CA ARG A 701 -14.81 -19.25 -5.10
C ARG A 701 -14.81 -17.73 -5.00
N HIS A 702 -13.65 -17.10 -5.12
CA HIS A 702 -13.53 -15.65 -5.13
C HIS A 702 -14.31 -15.02 -6.29
N GLN A 703 -14.19 -15.55 -7.51
CA GLN A 703 -14.95 -15.07 -8.67
C GLN A 703 -16.46 -15.17 -8.43
N ILE A 704 -16.96 -16.32 -7.96
CA ILE A 704 -18.37 -16.55 -7.64
C ILE A 704 -18.91 -15.51 -6.64
N VAL A 705 -18.16 -15.26 -5.55
CA VAL A 705 -18.56 -14.30 -4.52
C VAL A 705 -18.52 -12.86 -5.04
N THR A 706 -17.50 -12.51 -5.81
CA THR A 706 -17.35 -11.17 -6.41
C THR A 706 -18.45 -10.89 -7.42
N GLU A 707 -18.72 -11.82 -8.35
CA GLU A 707 -19.82 -11.71 -9.32
C GLU A 707 -21.19 -11.58 -8.64
N HIS A 708 -21.40 -12.31 -7.53
CA HIS A 708 -22.63 -12.21 -6.74
C HIS A 708 -22.77 -10.85 -6.05
N ARG A 709 -21.69 -10.32 -5.48
CA ARG A 709 -21.69 -8.96 -4.89
C ARG A 709 -21.96 -7.89 -5.93
N GLU A 710 -21.39 -8.02 -7.12
CA GLU A 710 -21.72 -7.13 -8.23
C GLU A 710 -23.20 -7.27 -8.62
N ALA A 711 -23.74 -8.48 -8.66
CA ALA A 711 -25.17 -8.71 -8.91
C ALA A 711 -26.06 -8.08 -7.83
N GLN A 712 -25.69 -8.18 -6.54
CA GLN A 712 -26.36 -7.50 -5.43
C GLN A 712 -26.33 -5.97 -5.61
N ALA A 713 -25.16 -5.42 -5.94
CA ALA A 713 -24.99 -3.98 -6.17
C ALA A 713 -25.84 -3.50 -7.35
N ARG A 714 -25.86 -4.24 -8.47
CA ARG A 714 -26.74 -3.95 -9.61
C ARG A 714 -28.20 -4.00 -9.19
N GLN A 715 -28.62 -5.02 -8.44
CA GLN A 715 -30.02 -5.26 -8.10
C GLN A 715 -30.59 -4.26 -7.11
N ARG A 716 -29.76 -3.66 -6.26
CA ARG A 716 -30.14 -2.54 -5.38
C ARG A 716 -30.43 -1.24 -6.12
N VAL A 717 -29.98 -1.07 -7.36
CA VAL A 717 -30.24 0.15 -8.14
C VAL A 717 -31.70 0.16 -8.59
N GLU A 718 -32.43 1.17 -8.12
CA GLU A 718 -33.77 1.47 -8.59
C GLU A 718 -33.71 2.27 -9.92
N ILE A 719 -34.58 1.94 -10.87
CA ILE A 719 -34.77 2.74 -12.08
C ILE A 719 -36.05 3.57 -11.89
N PRO A 720 -35.94 4.91 -11.75
CA PRO A 720 -37.10 5.78 -11.63
C PRO A 720 -37.89 5.81 -12.94
N ALA A 721 -39.21 6.03 -12.86
CA ALA A 721 -40.00 6.36 -14.04
C ALA A 721 -39.74 7.82 -14.44
N PRO A 722 -39.72 8.13 -15.76
CA PRO A 722 -39.59 9.51 -16.21
C PRO A 722 -40.80 10.33 -15.76
N SER A 723 -40.56 11.56 -15.31
CA SER A 723 -41.60 12.52 -14.96
C SER A 723 -42.54 12.76 -16.15
N PRO A 724 -43.79 13.21 -15.93
CA PRO A 724 -44.72 13.51 -17.01
C PRO A 724 -44.13 14.49 -18.04
N LYS A 725 -43.38 15.49 -17.58
CA LYS A 725 -42.67 16.47 -18.42
C LYS A 725 -41.55 15.83 -19.24
N LEU A 726 -40.72 14.99 -18.63
CA LEU A 726 -39.67 14.27 -19.35
C LEU A 726 -40.27 13.30 -20.37
N THR A 727 -41.39 12.65 -20.03
CA THR A 727 -42.14 11.76 -20.92
C THR A 727 -42.68 12.48 -22.14
N GLU A 728 -43.22 13.71 -21.99
CA GLU A 728 -43.63 14.54 -23.14
C GLU A 728 -42.45 14.85 -24.06
N ILE A 729 -41.30 15.22 -23.50
CA ILE A 729 -40.09 15.51 -24.30
C ILE A 729 -39.63 14.26 -25.04
N LEU A 730 -39.56 13.10 -24.37
CA LEU A 730 -39.14 11.82 -24.94
C LEU A 730 -40.10 11.32 -26.04
N LYS A 731 -41.40 11.65 -25.95
CA LYS A 731 -42.42 11.30 -26.96
C LYS A 731 -42.55 12.30 -28.11
N SER A 732 -42.12 13.55 -27.92
CA SER A 732 -42.21 14.58 -28.97
C SER A 732 -41.25 14.28 -30.13
N ASP A 733 -41.64 14.56 -31.37
CA ASP A 733 -40.76 14.45 -32.54
C ASP A 733 -40.41 15.84 -33.07
N GLY A 734 -39.10 16.15 -33.21
CA GLY A 734 -38.65 17.38 -33.89
C GLY A 734 -37.28 17.91 -33.48
N HIS A 735 -36.83 18.96 -34.17
CA HIS A 735 -35.57 19.69 -33.89
C HIS A 735 -35.57 20.47 -32.57
N ASP A 736 -36.72 20.59 -31.90
CA ASP A 736 -36.91 21.36 -30.67
C ASP A 736 -36.69 20.56 -29.37
N GLN A 737 -36.58 19.23 -29.43
CA GLN A 737 -36.36 18.39 -28.24
C GLN A 737 -35.09 18.78 -27.47
N VAL A 738 -33.97 18.94 -28.18
CA VAL A 738 -32.67 19.27 -27.57
C VAL A 738 -32.67 20.70 -27.03
N ARG A 739 -33.34 21.64 -27.70
CA ARG A 739 -33.50 23.02 -27.19
C ARG A 739 -34.30 23.04 -25.89
N ARG A 740 -35.43 22.34 -25.83
CA ARG A 740 -36.27 22.25 -24.62
C ARG A 740 -35.55 21.57 -23.46
N LEU A 741 -34.79 20.50 -23.73
CA LEU A 741 -33.96 19.84 -22.71
C LEU A 741 -32.82 20.75 -22.23
N ASN A 742 -32.22 21.55 -23.11
CA ASN A 742 -31.16 22.50 -22.75
C ASN A 742 -31.69 23.73 -22.00
N SER A 743 -32.95 24.14 -22.22
CA SER A 743 -33.57 25.24 -21.49
C SER A 743 -34.00 24.85 -20.07
N GLU A 744 -34.14 23.56 -19.77
CA GLU A 744 -34.54 23.06 -18.44
C GLU A 744 -33.47 22.12 -17.83
N PRO A 745 -32.51 22.67 -17.04
CA PRO A 745 -31.43 21.89 -16.43
C PRO A 745 -31.89 20.74 -15.52
N SER A 746 -33.07 20.86 -14.90
CA SER A 746 -33.67 19.82 -14.05
C SER A 746 -34.02 18.56 -14.84
N LEU A 747 -34.69 18.71 -15.99
CA LEU A 747 -35.06 17.58 -16.86
C LEU A 747 -33.84 16.91 -17.49
N ARG A 748 -32.78 17.68 -17.76
CA ARG A 748 -31.50 17.14 -18.21
C ARG A 748 -30.84 16.26 -17.14
N ARG A 749 -30.77 16.72 -15.90
CA ARG A 749 -30.25 15.93 -14.78
C ARG A 749 -31.10 14.69 -14.51
N GLU A 750 -32.42 14.80 -14.66
CA GLU A 750 -33.34 13.67 -14.55
C GLU A 750 -33.01 12.58 -15.60
N LEU A 751 -32.87 12.98 -16.87
CA LEU A 751 -32.49 12.08 -17.97
C LEU A 751 -31.10 11.44 -17.75
N GLU A 752 -30.12 12.21 -17.29
CA GLU A 752 -28.77 11.73 -16.97
C GLU A 752 -28.78 10.73 -15.81
N THR A 753 -29.52 11.04 -14.74
CA THR A 753 -29.70 10.16 -13.57
C THR A 753 -30.35 8.84 -13.95
N MET A 754 -31.42 8.92 -14.75
CA MET A 754 -32.13 7.73 -15.24
C MET A 754 -31.25 6.89 -16.17
N THR A 755 -30.53 7.50 -17.11
CA THR A 755 -29.61 6.78 -18.00
C THR A 755 -28.50 6.08 -17.21
N LEU A 756 -27.97 6.74 -16.18
CA LEU A 756 -26.98 6.16 -15.30
C LEU A 756 -27.56 4.98 -14.50
N ALA A 757 -28.77 5.11 -13.94
CA ALA A 757 -29.46 4.04 -13.23
C ALA A 757 -29.68 2.81 -14.12
N ILE A 758 -30.15 3.02 -15.36
CA ILE A 758 -30.32 1.96 -16.38
C ILE A 758 -28.97 1.27 -16.65
N SER A 759 -27.90 2.04 -16.87
CA SER A 759 -26.58 1.50 -17.21
C SER A 759 -25.95 0.66 -16.09
N ARG A 760 -26.23 1.03 -14.82
CA ARG A 760 -25.77 0.34 -13.61
C ARG A 760 -26.63 -0.88 -13.28
N ARG A 761 -27.93 -0.84 -13.60
CA ARG A 761 -28.87 -1.93 -13.33
C ARG A 761 -28.72 -3.12 -14.27
N LEU A 762 -28.43 -2.86 -15.55
CA LEU A 762 -28.39 -3.87 -16.60
C LEU A 762 -27.05 -4.62 -16.66
N SER A 763 -27.10 -5.95 -16.63
CA SER A 763 -25.96 -6.82 -16.94
C SER A 763 -25.60 -6.76 -18.44
N PRO A 764 -24.43 -7.29 -18.86
CA PRO A 764 -24.10 -7.41 -20.28
C PRO A 764 -25.15 -8.19 -21.08
N ALA A 765 -25.70 -9.26 -20.51
CA ALA A 765 -26.79 -10.03 -21.11
C ALA A 765 -28.08 -9.21 -21.21
N ASP A 766 -28.45 -8.46 -20.18
CA ASP A 766 -29.63 -7.60 -20.21
C ASP A 766 -29.50 -6.49 -21.26
N LYS A 767 -28.29 -5.94 -21.46
CA LYS A 767 -28.01 -4.96 -22.53
C LYS A 767 -28.17 -5.59 -23.92
N ALA A 768 -27.74 -6.84 -24.09
CA ALA A 768 -27.95 -7.58 -25.33
C ALA A 768 -29.44 -7.86 -25.56
N ASP A 769 -30.16 -8.35 -24.56
CA ASP A 769 -31.60 -8.62 -24.64
C ASP A 769 -32.41 -7.34 -24.87
N LEU A 770 -32.01 -6.21 -24.27
CA LEU A 770 -32.60 -4.89 -24.52
C LEU A 770 -32.41 -4.47 -25.98
N LYS A 771 -31.20 -4.64 -26.53
CA LYS A 771 -30.87 -4.30 -27.92
C LYS A 771 -31.58 -5.20 -28.93
N GLU A 772 -31.70 -6.49 -28.63
CA GLU A 772 -32.34 -7.50 -29.49
C GLU A 772 -33.88 -7.51 -29.32
N GLY A 773 -34.43 -6.73 -28.41
CA GLY A 773 -35.87 -6.63 -28.18
C GLY A 773 -36.48 -7.86 -27.48
N LYS A 774 -35.68 -8.64 -26.75
CA LYS A 774 -36.09 -9.84 -26.02
C LYS A 774 -36.74 -9.48 -24.67
N VAL A 775 -37.88 -8.78 -24.74
CA VAL A 775 -38.58 -8.20 -23.57
C VAL A 775 -38.90 -9.24 -22.48
N ALA A 776 -39.27 -10.46 -22.84
CA ALA A 776 -39.60 -11.50 -21.86
C ALA A 776 -38.39 -11.92 -21.00
N ARG A 777 -37.20 -12.01 -21.60
CA ARG A 777 -35.96 -12.35 -20.89
C ARG A 777 -35.50 -11.20 -20.00
N LEU A 778 -35.59 -9.97 -20.52
CA LEU A 778 -35.30 -8.75 -19.79
C LEU A 778 -36.21 -8.58 -18.55
N ALA A 779 -37.53 -8.81 -18.71
CA ALA A 779 -38.48 -8.75 -17.61
C ALA A 779 -38.14 -9.78 -16.52
N SER A 780 -37.81 -11.01 -16.91
CA SER A 780 -37.44 -12.07 -15.97
C SER A 780 -36.16 -11.75 -15.19
N SER A 781 -35.14 -11.23 -15.87
CA SER A 781 -33.83 -10.92 -15.27
C SER A 781 -33.92 -9.74 -14.28
N LEU A 782 -34.71 -8.72 -14.62
CA LEU A 782 -34.95 -7.55 -13.77
C LEU A 782 -36.00 -7.81 -12.68
N GLY A 783 -36.75 -8.92 -12.79
CA GLY A 783 -37.94 -9.15 -12.00
C GLY A 783 -39.00 -8.05 -12.18
N ALA A 784 -39.12 -7.54 -13.38
CA ALA A 784 -40.11 -6.54 -13.75
C ALA A 784 -41.29 -7.22 -14.45
N THR A 785 -42.43 -6.55 -14.51
CA THR A 785 -43.53 -6.99 -15.38
C THR A 785 -43.12 -6.83 -16.84
N ARG A 786 -43.79 -7.56 -17.75
CA ARG A 786 -43.56 -7.42 -19.19
C ARG A 786 -43.80 -5.97 -19.65
N GLU A 787 -44.79 -5.29 -19.09
CA GLU A 787 -45.10 -3.89 -19.37
C GLU A 787 -43.99 -2.94 -18.91
N GLN A 788 -43.44 -3.15 -17.71
CA GLN A 788 -42.29 -2.39 -17.20
C GLN A 788 -41.06 -2.57 -18.09
N ALA A 789 -40.80 -3.79 -18.57
CA ALA A 789 -39.70 -4.07 -19.50
C ALA A 789 -39.90 -3.43 -20.88
N VAL A 790 -41.14 -3.39 -21.40
CA VAL A 790 -41.47 -2.63 -22.62
C VAL A 790 -41.22 -1.13 -22.40
N SER A 791 -41.70 -0.59 -21.29
CA SER A 791 -41.55 0.83 -20.95
C SER A 791 -40.07 1.21 -20.77
N LEU A 792 -39.29 0.40 -20.06
CA LEU A 792 -37.83 0.55 -19.93
C LEU A 792 -37.12 0.60 -21.28
N ARG A 793 -37.48 -0.30 -22.20
CA ARG A 793 -36.92 -0.31 -23.55
C ARG A 793 -37.29 0.95 -24.31
N GLN A 794 -38.55 1.35 -24.28
CA GLN A 794 -39.02 2.57 -24.95
C GLN A 794 -38.28 3.81 -24.44
N VAL A 795 -38.16 3.95 -23.12
CA VAL A 795 -37.43 5.05 -22.47
C VAL A 795 -35.96 5.03 -22.84
N HIS A 796 -35.30 3.87 -22.81
CA HIS A 796 -33.90 3.72 -23.20
C HIS A 796 -33.66 4.13 -24.66
N ASP A 797 -34.50 3.66 -25.58
CA ASP A 797 -34.35 3.94 -27.01
C ASP A 797 -34.59 5.43 -27.32
N GLN A 798 -35.59 6.05 -26.67
CA GLN A 798 -35.86 7.49 -26.78
C GLN A 798 -34.73 8.34 -26.17
N ALA A 799 -34.24 7.97 -24.99
CA ALA A 799 -33.13 8.65 -24.32
C ALA A 799 -31.84 8.58 -25.17
N ARG A 800 -31.55 7.40 -25.74
CA ARG A 800 -30.39 7.21 -26.62
C ARG A 800 -30.51 8.03 -27.90
N ALA A 801 -31.66 8.02 -28.56
CA ALA A 801 -31.89 8.82 -29.76
C ALA A 801 -31.72 10.32 -29.48
N LEU A 802 -32.18 10.78 -28.32
CA LEU A 802 -32.03 12.17 -27.88
C LEU A 802 -30.57 12.55 -27.60
N GLN A 803 -29.80 11.67 -26.93
CA GLN A 803 -28.36 11.86 -26.70
C GLN A 803 -27.57 11.90 -28.03
N GLU A 804 -27.86 10.99 -28.96
CA GLU A 804 -27.22 10.98 -30.28
C GLU A 804 -27.52 12.26 -31.07
N LYS A 805 -28.74 12.80 -31.01
CA LYS A 805 -29.11 14.10 -31.60
C LYS A 805 -28.36 15.26 -30.95
N ALA A 806 -28.28 15.30 -29.62
CA ALA A 806 -27.57 16.36 -28.89
C ALA A 806 -26.07 16.39 -29.22
N VAL A 807 -25.43 15.23 -29.33
CA VAL A 807 -24.01 15.11 -29.74
C VAL A 807 -23.79 15.60 -31.18
N ARG A 808 -24.71 15.29 -32.11
CA ARG A 808 -24.63 15.78 -33.50
C ARG A 808 -24.78 17.30 -33.59
N GLN A 809 -25.77 17.88 -32.91
CA GLN A 809 -25.97 19.34 -32.87
C GLN A 809 -24.77 20.08 -32.25
N ASN A 810 -24.19 19.57 -31.16
CA ASN A 810 -22.99 20.16 -30.57
C ASN A 810 -21.79 20.13 -31.53
N ARG A 811 -21.62 19.04 -32.31
CA ARG A 811 -20.56 18.94 -33.32
C ARG A 811 -20.79 19.90 -34.50
N GLU A 812 -22.04 20.10 -34.92
CA GLU A 812 -22.39 21.08 -35.96
C GLU A 812 -22.16 22.51 -35.48
N LEU A 813 -22.59 22.85 -34.26
CA LEU A 813 -22.35 24.15 -33.64
C LEU A 813 -20.84 24.44 -33.55
N SER A 814 -20.02 23.51 -33.06
CA SER A 814 -18.56 23.68 -33.02
C SER A 814 -17.93 23.86 -34.40
N ARG A 815 -18.45 23.21 -35.45
CA ARG A 815 -17.99 23.40 -36.84
C ARG A 815 -18.36 24.78 -37.39
N THR A 816 -19.57 25.26 -37.12
CA THR A 816 -19.99 26.62 -37.52
C THR A 816 -19.21 27.72 -36.79
N THR A 817 -18.88 27.53 -35.51
CA THR A 817 -18.05 28.49 -34.77
C THR A 817 -16.60 28.51 -35.28
N GLN A 818 -16.04 27.37 -35.69
CA GLN A 818 -14.70 27.32 -36.32
C GLN A 818 -14.65 28.00 -37.71
N LEU A 819 -15.75 27.98 -38.47
CA LEU A 819 -15.85 28.69 -39.75
C LEU A 819 -16.06 30.21 -39.58
N ALA A 820 -16.68 30.64 -38.47
CA ALA A 820 -16.86 32.05 -38.14
C ALA A 820 -15.58 32.71 -37.60
N VAL A 821 -14.67 31.95 -36.99
CA VAL A 821 -13.35 32.44 -36.52
C VAL A 821 -12.31 32.53 -37.67
N ARG A 822 -12.61 31.97 -38.85
CA ARG A 822 -11.76 32.01 -40.05
C ARG A 822 -12.21 33.03 -41.12
N ARG A 823 -13.24 33.83 -40.83
CA ARG A 823 -13.60 35.04 -41.58
C ARG A 823 -13.26 36.24 -40.74
#